data_AF-A0A928NYP6-F1
#
_entry.id   AF-A0A928NYP6-F1
#
_cell.length_a   1.000
_cell.length_b   1.000
_cell.length_c   1.000
_cell.angle_alpha   90.00
_cell.angle_beta   90.00
_cell.angle_gamma   90.00
#
_symmetry.space_group_name_H-M   'P 1'
#
loop_
_entity.id
_entity.type
_entity.pdbx_description
1 polymer ?
#
loop_
_entity_poly.entity_id
_entity_poly.type
_entity_poly.pdbx_seq_one_letter_code
_entity_poly.pdbx_strand_id
1 'polypeptide(L)'
;MCFFISRHFFKEKGEKVMKQKTMLKKPKLYLKLVAMLLSLVMLIFSSSLGAFAVDDSTEAPSADATAESIINISDSVESTDALSYLETQSFISSERIGNVIEITDRREENVKHFALPDGTVEAVVYAKPVHRKDASGVWQDINNNLISSNNGKYGTADGRISFSQSLPSLTISEDGYTVSMEYAENESPSLGNIESTDTVTYIPSVINAPARDIKYDTLEEAQKINNKGSLTYTSNKSKIEYILDGNNVKENIIINSPLSSYEYIFKLTLGGLTAVLSDNGDILLNDGEDTKYIIPAPFMYDAEGNVSYDAEYELIEVKEGLYLIRLTASSEWINHEDRVFPVTLDPSINSPSDTIKDTYVSSVWSERNTNYNGLDYLELGFYKSVYIYVEPPQLPANITVNTATLNVYNYYDGYEGSMTVGVHEIREPWEDDTVTASSNLSYEEDPFTTVSMTAEPEYSEYNARQASIPIISYVTEWISPLGTEEYYGFALRHSSGTIDSSGHISLISSESSMDMGALISINYSYDLIDGVYAFKNLGASSRWMTVPLAEGQSVPIVGTHVQQKHSSTNLADEDVFDRTSLFKVTKIYDAVDDINSIYTITSMLDNSMHLQILANGQAVVDRIYPYESITSAEMFRFEPVGRYFNIISCAYGGTEVLAVINTSTPDLSTVEQESTKARWEIYRYTGVEQANVTVEYPSSWDDVGIISERTYDVSVEPILWSTCTNIGEPYIDLHDDFTDMGDFTWNENTGLGTFVAEKFGTVRFVCKIPYGNGQTANIVSYDFQIVPQEGTYYIQNVQTENYVDTGAWSDAPNSAVYQSEFTNGTNLRWIIEHAEGTGGYVRIKSAYSEYYLGVNSNNITEVIEKSATSNSTDPYVLWKIEKSYFNRFLIVCKATEDTGYVLSISETETDSNLIQAPLANEFFLTDKWFVHIYKDASLIAFESTRAEAFPAISQTLNSMGYTDIFDNSSTLSLGMLADEVLSRMSYSRIALIRTHGNASGIQLSDNSYITQSMLEQNVGDYFKCTEVLIYGACGTALGGRGADNLAQTTVDVGARTVIGFQNTVHYQACNDWCEKFFEYYEDYSSQSEKTILNACFETTKFYLPTVSETIGSINESIYGKYEYVDGDGTLVSVRNYVVCGEYEFP
;
A
#
# COMPACT_ATOMS: atom_id res chain seq x y z
N MET A 1 25.00 -28.99 25.68
CA MET A 1 26.26 -29.77 25.57
C MET A 1 27.10 -29.11 24.49
N CYS A 2 28.36 -28.79 24.81
CA CYS A 2 29.12 -27.65 24.28
C CYS A 2 29.82 -27.86 22.91
N PHE A 3 29.99 -26.74 22.19
CA PHE A 3 31.23 -26.20 21.58
C PHE A 3 32.01 -26.99 20.47
N PHE A 4 31.95 -26.44 19.24
CA PHE A 4 33.02 -25.68 18.53
C PHE A 4 34.20 -26.38 17.72
N ILE A 5 34.48 -25.77 16.53
CA ILE A 5 35.74 -25.55 15.73
C ILE A 5 36.50 -26.77 15.16
N SER A 6 36.70 -26.88 13.82
CA SER A 6 37.73 -26.15 13.04
C SER A 6 38.11 -26.75 11.67
N ARG A 7 38.48 -25.83 10.77
CA ARG A 7 39.08 -25.93 9.43
C ARG A 7 40.51 -26.51 9.40
N HIS A 8 40.94 -27.05 8.26
CA HIS A 8 42.10 -26.62 7.41
C HIS A 8 42.41 -27.69 6.34
N PHE A 9 42.29 -27.43 5.02
CA PHE A 9 43.19 -26.74 4.05
C PHE A 9 44.13 -27.68 3.26
N PHE A 10 44.01 -27.63 1.91
CA PHE A 10 45.00 -27.64 0.79
C PHE A 10 44.41 -28.36 -0.45
N LYS A 11 44.05 -27.68 -1.56
CA LYS A 11 44.88 -27.20 -2.71
C LYS A 11 45.77 -28.29 -3.31
N GLU A 12 45.96 -28.48 -4.61
CA GLU A 12 45.42 -27.98 -5.90
C GLU A 12 46.25 -28.73 -6.98
N LYS A 13 45.71 -28.86 -8.21
CA LYS A 13 46.43 -29.03 -9.51
C LYS A 13 47.18 -30.35 -9.75
N GLY A 14 47.14 -30.97 -10.94
CA GLY A 14 46.57 -30.60 -12.24
C GLY A 14 47.24 -31.41 -13.37
N GLU A 15 46.60 -31.38 -14.55
CA GLU A 15 47.14 -31.63 -15.90
C GLU A 15 47.57 -33.08 -16.27
N LYS A 16 47.49 -33.62 -17.49
CA LYS A 16 47.25 -33.16 -18.89
C LYS A 16 46.99 -34.45 -19.73
N VAL A 17 45.94 -34.57 -20.57
CA VAL A 17 45.84 -34.21 -22.02
C VAL A 17 46.24 -35.30 -23.06
N MET A 18 45.30 -35.55 -24.00
CA MET A 18 45.37 -35.92 -25.44
C MET A 18 45.14 -37.35 -26.00
N LYS A 19 43.98 -37.46 -26.70
CA LYS A 19 43.69 -37.81 -28.12
C LYS A 19 43.54 -39.26 -28.66
N GLN A 20 42.35 -39.45 -29.26
CA GLN A 20 42.00 -39.88 -30.64
C GLN A 20 41.55 -41.33 -31.01
N LYS A 21 40.25 -41.39 -31.41
CA LYS A 21 39.57 -42.01 -32.60
C LYS A 21 39.62 -43.54 -32.87
N THR A 22 38.45 -44.14 -33.14
CA THR A 22 37.96 -44.84 -34.40
C THR A 22 36.71 -45.72 -34.07
N MET A 23 35.45 -45.36 -34.42
CA MET A 23 34.61 -45.66 -35.62
C MET A 23 34.22 -47.13 -35.97
N LEU A 24 32.88 -47.37 -35.95
CA LEU A 24 31.98 -48.12 -36.90
C LEU A 24 31.80 -49.67 -36.92
N LYS A 25 30.54 -50.13 -36.71
CA LYS A 25 29.64 -50.86 -37.68
C LYS A 25 28.21 -51.18 -37.12
N LYS A 26 27.15 -50.91 -37.92
CA LYS A 26 25.66 -51.07 -37.74
C LYS A 26 25.16 -52.54 -38.05
N PRO A 27 23.86 -52.91 -38.33
CA PRO A 27 22.48 -52.30 -38.22
C PRO A 27 21.31 -53.27 -37.79
N LYS A 28 20.02 -52.81 -37.77
CA LYS A 28 18.74 -53.51 -38.19
C LYS A 28 17.43 -53.39 -37.34
N LEU A 29 17.29 -52.48 -36.36
CA LEU A 29 16.03 -52.36 -35.59
C LEU A 29 15.10 -51.17 -35.99
N TYR A 30 15.66 -50.09 -36.52
CA TYR A 30 14.94 -48.82 -36.74
C TYR A 30 13.85 -48.83 -37.83
N LEU A 31 13.96 -49.68 -38.85
CA LEU A 31 13.05 -49.63 -40.01
C LEU A 31 11.65 -50.23 -39.72
N LYS A 32 11.51 -51.06 -38.67
CA LYS A 32 10.22 -51.63 -38.27
C LYS A 32 9.35 -50.68 -37.43
N LEU A 33 9.98 -49.78 -36.67
CA LEU A 33 9.29 -48.77 -35.86
C LEU A 33 8.66 -47.66 -36.72
N VAL A 34 9.37 -47.23 -37.78
CA VAL A 34 8.88 -46.19 -38.69
C VAL A 34 7.65 -46.64 -39.49
N ALA A 35 7.61 -47.90 -39.92
CA ALA A 35 6.47 -48.45 -40.66
C ALA A 35 5.21 -48.60 -39.78
N MET A 36 5.36 -48.89 -38.49
CA MET A 36 4.24 -49.01 -37.55
C MET A 36 3.58 -47.64 -37.27
N LEU A 37 4.41 -46.59 -37.16
CA LEU A 37 3.93 -45.23 -36.93
C LEU A 37 3.16 -44.68 -38.15
N LEU A 38 3.66 -44.92 -39.36
CA LEU A 38 3.00 -44.51 -40.61
C LEU A 38 1.66 -45.21 -40.87
N SER A 39 1.49 -46.43 -40.34
CA SER A 39 0.24 -47.18 -40.46
C SER A 39 -0.85 -46.68 -39.49
N LEU A 40 -0.45 -46.18 -38.32
CA LEU A 40 -1.36 -45.64 -37.31
C LEU A 40 -1.89 -44.26 -37.72
N VAL A 41 -1.05 -43.43 -38.34
CA VAL A 41 -1.43 -42.10 -38.85
C VAL A 41 -2.44 -42.20 -40.00
N MET A 42 -2.31 -43.19 -40.89
CA MET A 42 -3.26 -43.42 -41.98
C MET A 42 -4.65 -43.91 -41.53
N LEU A 43 -4.77 -44.44 -40.31
CA LEU A 43 -6.02 -44.94 -39.73
C LEU A 43 -6.85 -43.85 -39.04
N ILE A 44 -6.23 -42.71 -38.71
CA ILE A 44 -6.90 -41.59 -38.01
C ILE A 44 -7.56 -40.61 -39.00
N PHE A 45 -7.21 -40.66 -40.29
CA PHE A 45 -7.76 -39.75 -41.32
C PHE A 45 -8.94 -40.31 -42.12
N SER A 46 -9.58 -41.42 -41.70
CA SER A 46 -10.65 -42.06 -42.48
C SER A 46 -11.94 -42.31 -41.68
N SER A 47 -12.65 -41.25 -41.27
CA SER A 47 -14.12 -41.27 -41.19
C SER A 47 -14.69 -39.87 -40.95
N SER A 48 -15.40 -39.34 -41.94
CA SER A 48 -16.14 -38.07 -41.91
C SER A 48 -17.55 -38.22 -41.31
N LEU A 49 -17.96 -37.22 -40.53
CA LEU A 49 -19.28 -36.54 -40.44
C LEU A 49 -20.59 -37.35 -40.54
N GLY A 50 -21.51 -37.08 -39.60
CA GLY A 50 -22.94 -36.91 -39.90
C GLY A 50 -23.96 -37.42 -38.88
N ALA A 51 -24.61 -36.47 -38.20
CA ALA A 51 -26.05 -36.36 -37.84
C ALA A 51 -26.84 -37.58 -37.27
N PHE A 52 -27.55 -37.39 -36.16
CA PHE A 52 -29.04 -37.32 -36.05
C PHE A 52 -29.51 -37.31 -34.57
N ALA A 53 -30.64 -36.63 -34.36
CA ALA A 53 -31.32 -36.28 -33.11
C ALA A 53 -32.28 -37.36 -32.56
N VAL A 54 -33.05 -36.97 -31.52
CA VAL A 54 -34.32 -37.52 -30.96
C VAL A 54 -34.15 -38.36 -29.68
N ASP A 55 -34.95 -38.29 -28.61
CA ASP A 55 -35.89 -37.35 -27.97
C ASP A 55 -36.47 -38.12 -26.74
N ASP A 56 -36.92 -37.38 -25.74
CA ASP A 56 -38.04 -37.64 -24.82
C ASP A 56 -37.94 -38.52 -23.54
N SER A 57 -38.14 -37.80 -22.42
CA SER A 57 -39.05 -38.08 -21.27
C SER A 57 -38.73 -39.16 -20.21
N THR A 58 -38.58 -38.76 -18.93
CA THR A 58 -39.62 -38.79 -17.87
C THR A 58 -39.06 -38.70 -16.42
N GLU A 59 -39.69 -37.80 -15.65
CA GLU A 59 -40.02 -37.82 -14.21
C GLU A 59 -38.95 -37.91 -13.09
N ALA A 60 -38.98 -36.88 -12.23
CA ALA A 60 -38.37 -36.81 -10.90
C ALA A 60 -39.15 -37.63 -9.84
N PRO A 61 -38.52 -37.98 -8.69
CA PRO A 61 -38.85 -37.23 -7.47
C PRO A 61 -37.69 -36.98 -6.46
N SER A 62 -37.91 -35.93 -5.67
CA SER A 62 -37.29 -35.43 -4.42
C SER A 62 -36.41 -36.35 -3.53
N ALA A 63 -35.29 -35.80 -3.01
CA ALA A 63 -35.07 -35.40 -1.60
C ALA A 63 -33.58 -35.51 -1.12
N ASP A 64 -33.16 -34.50 -0.36
CA ASP A 64 -32.08 -34.43 0.66
C ASP A 64 -30.58 -34.59 0.31
N ALA A 65 -29.91 -33.44 0.31
CA ALA A 65 -28.79 -33.03 1.17
C ALA A 65 -27.47 -33.84 1.27
N THR A 66 -26.39 -33.07 1.05
CA THR A 66 -25.00 -33.15 1.57
C THR A 66 -23.89 -33.82 0.76
N ALA A 67 -22.81 -33.04 0.65
CA ALA A 67 -21.40 -33.38 0.41
C ALA A 67 -20.93 -33.67 -1.04
N GLU A 68 -20.12 -32.73 -1.52
CA GLU A 68 -18.96 -32.89 -2.42
C GLU A 68 -19.04 -34.01 -3.47
N SER A 69 -19.37 -33.63 -4.71
CA SER A 69 -19.03 -34.44 -5.87
C SER A 69 -18.73 -33.57 -7.09
N ILE A 70 -17.49 -33.68 -7.53
CA ILE A 70 -16.91 -33.26 -8.81
C ILE A 70 -17.94 -33.39 -9.94
N ILE A 71 -18.34 -32.26 -10.54
CA ILE A 71 -19.09 -32.29 -11.80
C ILE A 71 -18.08 -32.32 -12.94
N ASN A 72 -18.03 -33.48 -13.61
CA ASN A 72 -17.44 -33.66 -14.92
C ASN A 72 -18.36 -32.93 -15.93
N ILE A 73 -17.96 -31.75 -16.41
CA ILE A 73 -18.56 -31.12 -17.61
C ILE A 73 -17.46 -31.02 -18.68
N SER A 74 -17.12 -32.16 -19.26
CA SER A 74 -16.56 -32.19 -20.61
C SER A 74 -17.75 -32.13 -21.57
N ASP A 75 -18.08 -30.94 -22.05
CA ASP A 75 -18.75 -30.65 -23.34
C ASP A 75 -19.47 -29.29 -23.24
N SER A 76 -18.75 -28.16 -23.33
CA SER A 76 -19.26 -26.91 -23.95
C SER A 76 -18.36 -25.65 -23.85
N VAL A 77 -17.02 -25.72 -23.79
CA VAL A 77 -16.18 -24.52 -24.02
C VAL A 77 -14.90 -24.91 -24.77
N GLU A 78 -14.99 -24.99 -26.10
CA GLU A 78 -13.80 -24.85 -26.96
C GLU A 78 -13.89 -23.48 -27.64
N SER A 79 -13.63 -22.40 -26.89
CA SER A 79 -13.09 -21.18 -27.49
C SER A 79 -11.60 -21.12 -27.15
N THR A 80 -10.77 -20.89 -28.15
CA THR A 80 -9.31 -20.73 -28.02
C THR A 80 -8.92 -19.65 -27.02
N ASP A 81 -9.81 -18.66 -26.80
CA ASP A 81 -9.58 -17.52 -25.92
C ASP A 81 -9.68 -17.89 -24.42
N ALA A 82 -10.58 -18.79 -24.04
CA ALA A 82 -10.72 -19.23 -22.64
C ALA A 82 -9.53 -20.07 -22.16
N LEU A 83 -8.96 -20.89 -23.06
CA LEU A 83 -7.74 -21.64 -22.79
C LEU A 83 -6.51 -20.72 -22.73
N SER A 84 -6.42 -19.73 -23.62
CA SER A 84 -5.36 -18.71 -23.57
C SER A 84 -5.42 -17.86 -22.29
N TYR A 85 -6.63 -17.53 -21.82
CA TYR A 85 -6.86 -16.85 -20.55
C TYR A 85 -6.33 -17.66 -19.36
N LEU A 86 -6.71 -18.94 -19.26
CA LEU A 86 -6.27 -19.84 -18.18
C LEU A 86 -4.76 -20.08 -18.21
N GLU A 87 -4.17 -20.24 -19.39
CA GLU A 87 -2.71 -20.40 -19.54
C GLU A 87 -1.97 -19.11 -19.13
N THR A 88 -2.46 -17.93 -19.55
CA THR A 88 -1.85 -16.64 -19.17
C THR A 88 -1.97 -16.38 -17.66
N GLN A 89 -3.12 -16.67 -17.05
CA GLN A 89 -3.33 -16.56 -15.60
C GLN A 89 -2.49 -17.57 -14.81
N SER A 90 -2.36 -18.80 -15.29
CA SER A 90 -1.49 -19.82 -14.69
C SER A 90 0.00 -19.43 -14.78
N PHE A 91 0.39 -18.74 -15.86
CA PHE A 91 1.75 -18.22 -16.05
C PHE A 91 2.04 -17.05 -15.09
N ILE A 92 1.17 -16.03 -15.07
CA ILE A 92 1.30 -14.86 -14.18
C ILE A 92 1.32 -15.27 -12.70
N SER A 93 0.51 -16.26 -12.31
CA SER A 93 0.46 -16.76 -10.93
C SER A 93 1.64 -17.65 -10.54
N SER A 94 2.25 -18.39 -11.48
CA SER A 94 3.32 -19.35 -11.19
C SER A 94 4.73 -18.74 -11.08
N GLU A 95 4.98 -17.58 -11.70
CA GLU A 95 6.30 -16.92 -11.73
C GLU A 95 6.30 -15.52 -11.08
N ARG A 96 5.73 -15.38 -9.88
CA ARG A 96 5.66 -14.12 -9.11
C ARG A 96 7.03 -13.65 -8.55
N ILE A 97 8.02 -13.47 -9.43
CA ILE A 97 9.39 -13.01 -9.12
C ILE A 97 9.62 -11.70 -9.87
N GLY A 98 9.18 -10.57 -9.32
CA GLY A 98 9.71 -9.19 -9.48
C GLY A 98 10.15 -8.62 -10.85
N ASN A 99 10.04 -9.36 -11.95
CA ASN A 99 10.69 -9.11 -13.23
C ASN A 99 9.65 -9.05 -14.36
N VAL A 100 9.99 -8.38 -15.45
CA VAL A 100 9.20 -8.33 -16.68
C VAL A 100 9.49 -9.57 -17.53
N ILE A 101 8.44 -10.19 -18.08
CA ILE A 101 8.55 -11.43 -18.87
C ILE A 101 7.77 -11.31 -20.18
N GLU A 102 8.38 -11.67 -21.30
CA GLU A 102 7.71 -11.69 -22.62
C GLU A 102 6.77 -12.92 -22.75
N ILE A 103 5.54 -12.69 -23.23
CA ILE A 103 4.53 -13.72 -23.53
C ILE A 103 4.72 -14.17 -24.99
N THR A 104 5.65 -15.09 -25.22
CA THR A 104 6.08 -15.49 -26.59
C THR A 104 4.99 -16.08 -27.46
N ASP A 105 3.92 -16.61 -26.87
CA ASP A 105 2.81 -17.22 -27.62
C ASP A 105 1.85 -16.16 -28.20
N ARG A 106 2.05 -14.88 -27.85
CA ARG A 106 1.33 -13.70 -28.37
C ARG A 106 2.20 -12.85 -29.30
N ARG A 107 3.25 -13.42 -29.88
CA ARG A 107 4.08 -12.73 -30.86
C ARG A 107 3.31 -12.54 -32.16
N GLU A 108 3.47 -11.36 -32.74
CA GLU A 108 3.05 -11.02 -34.10
C GLU A 108 4.24 -10.37 -34.82
N GLU A 109 4.14 -10.05 -36.12
CA GLU A 109 5.30 -9.56 -36.89
C GLU A 109 5.98 -8.36 -36.24
N ASN A 110 5.20 -7.39 -35.76
CA ASN A 110 5.64 -6.14 -35.14
C ASN A 110 5.17 -5.99 -33.68
N VAL A 111 4.67 -7.06 -33.02
CA VAL A 111 4.09 -6.98 -31.67
C VAL A 111 4.79 -7.89 -30.67
N LYS A 112 5.09 -7.34 -29.49
CA LYS A 112 5.48 -8.10 -28.27
C LYS A 112 4.50 -7.83 -27.13
N HIS A 113 4.20 -8.86 -26.34
CA HIS A 113 3.43 -8.73 -25.10
C HIS A 113 4.33 -9.03 -23.91
N PHE A 114 4.27 -8.22 -22.86
CA PHE A 114 5.08 -8.36 -21.65
C PHE A 114 4.20 -8.42 -20.40
N ALA A 115 4.26 -9.51 -19.66
CA ALA A 115 3.68 -9.60 -18.32
C ALA A 115 4.53 -8.79 -17.33
N LEU A 116 3.87 -7.88 -16.60
CA LEU A 116 4.50 -7.00 -15.62
C LEU A 116 4.36 -7.54 -14.18
N PRO A 117 5.28 -7.17 -13.26
CA PRO A 117 5.21 -7.62 -11.86
C PRO A 117 3.93 -7.25 -11.11
N ASP A 118 3.23 -6.20 -11.55
CA ASP A 118 1.96 -5.74 -10.97
C ASP A 118 0.73 -6.53 -11.46
N GLY A 119 0.93 -7.51 -12.36
CA GLY A 119 -0.12 -8.36 -12.92
C GLY A 119 -0.78 -7.80 -14.18
N THR A 120 -0.37 -6.62 -14.66
CA THR A 120 -0.79 -6.09 -15.96
C THR A 120 0.06 -6.67 -17.10
N VAL A 121 -0.39 -6.45 -18.34
CA VAL A 121 0.33 -6.83 -19.56
C VAL A 121 0.52 -5.60 -20.44
N GLU A 122 1.73 -5.41 -20.94
CA GLU A 122 2.06 -4.37 -21.92
C GLU A 122 2.15 -5.00 -23.32
N ALA A 123 1.25 -4.63 -24.24
CA ALA A 123 1.45 -4.88 -25.66
C ALA A 123 2.20 -3.71 -26.30
N VAL A 124 3.24 -4.02 -27.06
CA VAL A 124 4.12 -3.05 -27.69
C VAL A 124 4.17 -3.34 -29.18
N VAL A 125 3.75 -2.37 -29.98
CA VAL A 125 3.70 -2.43 -31.44
C VAL A 125 4.80 -1.53 -31.98
N TYR A 126 5.72 -2.13 -32.72
CA TYR A 126 6.93 -1.47 -33.22
C TYR A 126 6.73 -0.93 -34.63
N ALA A 127 7.42 0.16 -34.96
CA ALA A 127 7.51 0.75 -36.31
C ALA A 127 8.21 -0.14 -37.35
N LYS A 128 8.72 -1.31 -36.96
CA LYS A 128 9.37 -2.28 -37.86
C LYS A 128 9.07 -3.72 -37.42
N PRO A 129 9.12 -4.69 -38.33
CA PRO A 129 9.08 -6.10 -37.97
C PRO A 129 10.16 -6.46 -36.93
N VAL A 130 9.74 -7.16 -35.88
CA VAL A 130 10.60 -7.69 -34.80
C VAL A 130 10.59 -9.20 -34.74
N HIS A 131 9.58 -9.86 -35.35
CA HIS A 131 9.49 -11.31 -35.45
C HIS A 131 9.36 -11.79 -36.89
N ARG A 132 9.76 -13.04 -37.13
CA ARG A 132 9.54 -13.79 -38.37
C ARG A 132 9.07 -15.21 -38.06
N LYS A 133 8.26 -15.80 -38.95
CA LYS A 133 7.88 -17.21 -38.82
C LYS A 133 9.03 -18.12 -39.23
N ASP A 134 9.32 -19.11 -38.41
CA ASP A 134 10.23 -20.20 -38.77
C ASP A 134 9.54 -21.22 -39.70
N ALA A 135 10.29 -22.25 -40.12
CA ALA A 135 9.77 -23.29 -41.02
C ALA A 135 8.58 -24.10 -40.45
N SER A 136 8.29 -23.99 -39.15
CA SER A 136 7.11 -24.60 -38.51
C SER A 136 5.92 -23.64 -38.36
N GLY A 137 6.08 -22.39 -38.79
CA GLY A 137 5.05 -21.36 -38.70
C GLY A 137 5.02 -20.61 -37.36
N VAL A 138 6.03 -20.80 -36.51
CA VAL A 138 6.11 -20.17 -35.18
C VAL A 138 6.93 -18.88 -35.25
N TRP A 139 6.46 -17.82 -34.60
CA TRP A 139 7.15 -16.53 -34.54
C TRP A 139 8.42 -16.59 -33.69
N GLN A 140 9.55 -16.17 -34.29
CA GLN A 140 10.87 -16.05 -33.68
C GLN A 140 11.36 -14.61 -33.78
N ASP A 141 12.15 -14.14 -32.82
CA ASP A 141 12.81 -12.83 -32.89
C ASP A 141 13.71 -12.74 -34.13
N ILE A 142 13.69 -11.57 -34.77
CA ILE A 142 14.66 -11.24 -35.82
C ILE A 142 16.01 -11.01 -35.16
N ASN A 143 16.94 -11.92 -35.41
CA ASN A 143 18.30 -11.84 -34.91
C ASN A 143 19.28 -11.61 -36.06
N ASN A 144 19.68 -10.34 -36.25
CA ASN A 144 20.61 -9.93 -37.31
C ASN A 144 22.09 -9.99 -36.88
N ASN A 145 22.42 -10.70 -35.79
CA ASN A 145 23.80 -10.95 -35.43
C ASN A 145 24.51 -11.82 -36.48
N LEU A 146 25.65 -11.32 -36.97
CA LEU A 146 26.45 -12.01 -37.98
C LEU A 146 27.43 -13.00 -37.36
N ILE A 147 27.31 -14.27 -37.74
CA ILE A 147 28.17 -15.37 -37.30
C ILE A 147 29.14 -15.71 -38.44
N SER A 148 30.43 -15.79 -38.12
CA SER A 148 31.45 -16.25 -39.06
C SER A 148 31.35 -17.76 -39.28
N SER A 149 31.38 -18.19 -40.54
CA SER A 149 31.34 -19.59 -40.94
C SER A 149 32.65 -20.01 -41.63
N ASN A 150 33.02 -21.28 -41.48
CA ASN A 150 34.31 -21.82 -41.96
C ASN A 150 34.49 -21.84 -43.50
N ASN A 151 33.50 -21.35 -44.26
CA ASN A 151 33.49 -21.33 -45.73
C ASN A 151 33.85 -19.94 -46.31
N GLY A 152 34.29 -18.99 -45.48
CA GLY A 152 34.62 -17.63 -45.93
C GLY A 152 33.41 -16.70 -46.03
N LYS A 153 32.35 -16.93 -45.22
CA LYS A 153 31.15 -16.08 -45.17
C LYS A 153 30.80 -15.68 -43.74
N TYR A 154 30.17 -14.51 -43.61
CA TYR A 154 29.35 -14.14 -42.45
C TYR A 154 27.88 -14.45 -42.75
N GLY A 155 27.06 -14.76 -41.75
CA GLY A 155 25.62 -14.90 -41.95
C GLY A 155 24.82 -14.90 -40.68
N THR A 156 23.51 -14.67 -40.79
CA THR A 156 22.57 -14.72 -39.68
C THR A 156 22.39 -16.16 -39.18
N ALA A 157 21.99 -16.32 -37.91
CA ALA A 157 21.90 -17.64 -37.27
C ALA A 157 20.84 -18.56 -37.93
N ASP A 158 19.77 -17.95 -38.46
CA ASP A 158 18.71 -18.61 -39.21
C ASP A 158 19.10 -18.96 -40.67
N GLY A 159 20.25 -18.48 -41.14
CA GLY A 159 20.76 -18.71 -42.49
C GLY A 159 20.08 -17.85 -43.58
N ARG A 160 19.23 -16.89 -43.21
CA ARG A 160 18.49 -16.01 -44.12
C ARG A 160 19.40 -15.11 -44.93
N ILE A 161 20.39 -14.49 -44.28
CA ILE A 161 21.31 -13.55 -44.92
C ILE A 161 22.73 -14.06 -44.79
N SER A 162 23.50 -13.97 -45.88
CA SER A 162 24.94 -14.22 -45.86
C SER A 162 25.73 -13.20 -46.65
N PHE A 163 26.94 -12.91 -46.17
CA PHE A 163 27.91 -12.01 -46.78
C PHE A 163 29.22 -12.73 -47.05
N SER A 164 29.93 -12.32 -48.09
CA SER A 164 31.29 -12.83 -48.38
C SER A 164 32.36 -12.16 -47.50
N GLN A 165 33.40 -12.90 -47.10
CA GLN A 165 34.52 -12.30 -46.37
C GLN A 165 35.54 -11.59 -47.28
N SER A 166 35.48 -11.83 -48.60
CA SER A 166 36.55 -11.39 -49.52
C SER A 166 36.17 -10.20 -50.40
N LEU A 167 34.93 -10.17 -50.91
CA LEU A 167 34.43 -9.11 -51.79
C LEU A 167 33.00 -8.72 -51.35
N PRO A 168 32.58 -7.47 -51.54
CA PRO A 168 31.21 -7.05 -51.27
C PRO A 168 30.21 -7.94 -52.02
N SER A 169 29.50 -8.77 -51.27
CA SER A 169 28.44 -9.62 -51.77
C SER A 169 27.46 -9.96 -50.66
N LEU A 170 26.17 -9.87 -51.00
CA LEU A 170 25.02 -10.16 -50.16
C LEU A 170 24.22 -11.29 -50.82
N THR A 171 23.76 -12.25 -50.01
CA THR A 171 22.77 -13.25 -50.42
C THR A 171 21.67 -13.32 -49.39
N ILE A 172 20.43 -13.08 -49.81
CA ILE A 172 19.18 -13.31 -49.08
C ILE A 172 18.58 -14.61 -49.61
N SER A 173 18.22 -15.54 -48.73
CA SER A 173 17.63 -16.84 -49.07
C SER A 173 16.48 -17.16 -48.14
N GLU A 174 15.25 -17.02 -48.62
CA GLU A 174 14.06 -17.04 -47.78
C GLU A 174 12.81 -17.40 -48.58
N ASP A 175 11.85 -18.10 -47.96
CA ASP A 175 10.57 -18.49 -48.56
C ASP A 175 10.66 -19.20 -49.93
N GLY A 176 11.80 -19.86 -50.18
CA GLY A 176 12.11 -20.51 -51.46
C GLY A 176 12.71 -19.60 -52.52
N TYR A 177 12.83 -18.30 -52.24
CA TYR A 177 13.49 -17.31 -53.08
C TYR A 177 14.97 -17.16 -52.74
N THR A 178 15.75 -16.66 -53.69
CA THR A 178 17.14 -16.25 -53.44
C THR A 178 17.44 -14.96 -54.18
N VAL A 179 17.94 -13.96 -53.47
CA VAL A 179 18.44 -12.69 -54.04
C VAL A 179 19.92 -12.61 -53.71
N SER A 180 20.78 -12.70 -54.72
CA SER A 180 22.24 -12.56 -54.54
C SER A 180 22.76 -11.38 -55.32
N MET A 181 23.39 -10.44 -54.62
CA MET A 181 24.03 -9.26 -55.19
C MET A 181 25.54 -9.37 -54.98
N GLU A 182 26.32 -9.28 -56.05
CA GLU A 182 27.78 -9.41 -56.02
C GLU A 182 28.40 -8.23 -56.76
N TYR A 183 29.34 -7.51 -56.12
CA TYR A 183 30.06 -6.41 -56.76
C TYR A 183 30.93 -6.91 -57.91
N ALA A 184 30.74 -6.37 -59.12
CA ALA A 184 31.43 -6.78 -60.33
C ALA A 184 32.77 -6.04 -60.50
N GLU A 185 33.79 -6.43 -59.72
CA GLU A 185 35.11 -5.77 -59.66
C GLU A 185 35.76 -5.52 -61.03
N ASN A 186 35.63 -6.46 -61.98
CA ASN A 186 36.23 -6.36 -63.31
C ASN A 186 35.46 -5.45 -64.29
N GLU A 187 34.22 -5.08 -63.96
CA GLU A 187 33.34 -4.23 -64.78
C GLU A 187 33.13 -2.84 -64.15
N SER A 188 33.55 -2.63 -62.89
CA SER A 188 33.40 -1.37 -62.15
C SER A 188 34.73 -0.77 -61.68
N PRO A 189 35.30 0.21 -62.41
CA PRO A 189 36.61 0.79 -62.08
C PRO A 189 36.60 1.73 -60.86
N SER A 190 35.42 2.10 -60.32
CA SER A 190 35.28 3.20 -59.35
C SER A 190 35.70 2.88 -57.90
N LEU A 191 35.72 1.62 -57.44
CA LEU A 191 36.20 1.27 -56.08
C LEU A 191 37.71 1.02 -55.95
N GLY A 192 38.45 0.87 -57.06
CA GLY A 192 39.88 0.51 -57.07
C GLY A 192 40.16 -0.93 -56.58
N ASN A 193 41.43 -1.28 -56.36
CA ASN A 193 41.81 -2.58 -55.77
C ASN A 193 41.41 -2.62 -54.29
N ILE A 194 40.53 -3.55 -53.90
CA ILE A 194 40.07 -3.74 -52.53
C ILE A 194 41.14 -4.54 -51.76
N GLU A 195 41.82 -3.91 -50.79
CA GLU A 195 42.60 -4.64 -49.78
C GLU A 195 41.71 -4.87 -48.55
N SER A 196 41.45 -6.14 -48.21
CA SER A 196 40.62 -6.51 -47.07
C SER A 196 41.30 -6.13 -45.75
N THR A 197 40.93 -4.99 -45.16
CA THR A 197 41.17 -4.75 -43.74
C THR A 197 39.90 -5.13 -42.97
N ASP A 198 39.95 -6.31 -42.36
CA ASP A 198 38.95 -6.82 -41.40
C ASP A 198 38.68 -5.78 -40.32
N THR A 199 37.55 -5.09 -40.43
CA THR A 199 36.89 -4.50 -39.26
C THR A 199 35.41 -4.80 -39.38
N VAL A 200 35.04 -6.03 -38.99
CA VAL A 200 33.69 -6.26 -38.49
C VAL A 200 33.60 -5.42 -37.22
N THR A 201 32.91 -4.27 -37.27
CA THR A 201 32.53 -3.57 -36.06
C THR A 201 31.39 -4.37 -35.44
N TYR A 202 31.77 -5.43 -34.74
CA TYR A 202 30.87 -6.20 -33.89
C TYR A 202 30.38 -5.28 -32.79
N ILE A 203 29.09 -4.96 -32.79
CA ILE A 203 28.41 -4.40 -31.62
C ILE A 203 27.67 -5.56 -30.95
N PRO A 204 28.23 -6.16 -29.88
CA PRO A 204 27.47 -7.09 -29.05
C PRO A 204 26.54 -6.32 -28.14
N SER A 205 25.28 -6.74 -28.10
CA SER A 205 24.60 -6.89 -26.81
C SER A 205 23.62 -8.07 -26.89
N VAL A 206 23.85 -9.16 -26.14
CA VAL A 206 22.80 -9.96 -25.43
C VAL A 206 21.77 -10.73 -26.31
N ILE A 207 21.47 -12.04 -26.27
CA ILE A 207 21.81 -13.26 -25.52
C ILE A 207 21.42 -14.46 -26.43
N ASN A 208 22.22 -15.53 -26.48
CA ASN A 208 21.82 -16.83 -27.04
C ASN A 208 21.09 -17.67 -25.96
N ALA A 209 19.85 -17.33 -25.65
CA ALA A 209 18.95 -18.16 -24.83
C ALA A 209 17.62 -18.32 -25.57
N PRO A 210 16.91 -19.45 -25.42
CA PRO A 210 15.54 -19.56 -25.90
C PRO A 210 14.69 -18.47 -25.23
N ALA A 211 13.89 -17.74 -26.02
CA ALA A 211 13.16 -16.54 -25.60
C ALA A 211 12.29 -16.69 -24.33
N ARG A 212 11.90 -17.92 -23.99
CA ARG A 212 11.04 -18.23 -22.83
C ARG A 212 11.71 -18.07 -21.45
N ASP A 213 13.04 -17.89 -21.37
CA ASP A 213 13.77 -17.74 -20.09
C ASP A 213 14.35 -16.34 -19.87
N ILE A 214 14.06 -15.36 -20.74
CA ILE A 214 14.62 -14.01 -20.64
C ILE A 214 13.76 -13.19 -19.67
N LYS A 215 14.34 -12.88 -18.50
CA LYS A 215 13.76 -11.99 -17.50
C LYS A 215 14.42 -10.63 -17.62
N TYR A 216 13.61 -9.58 -17.66
CA TYR A 216 14.08 -8.21 -17.68
C TYR A 216 13.82 -7.55 -16.32
N ASP A 217 14.74 -6.71 -15.88
CA ASP A 217 14.57 -5.96 -14.62
C ASP A 217 13.57 -4.81 -14.82
N THR A 218 13.45 -4.27 -16.04
CA THR A 218 12.53 -3.17 -16.38
C THR A 218 11.83 -3.37 -17.72
N LEU A 219 10.67 -2.73 -17.90
CA LEU A 219 9.94 -2.70 -19.17
C LEU A 219 10.72 -1.96 -20.26
N GLU A 220 11.41 -0.87 -19.92
CA GLU A 220 12.23 -0.10 -20.87
C GLU A 220 13.35 -0.97 -21.47
N GLU A 221 13.97 -1.84 -20.68
CA GLU A 221 14.94 -2.81 -21.19
C GLU A 221 14.30 -3.89 -22.06
N ALA A 222 13.12 -4.38 -21.66
CA ALA A 222 12.39 -5.41 -22.40
C ALA A 222 11.91 -4.91 -23.78
N GLN A 223 11.56 -3.63 -23.88
CA GLN A 223 11.07 -2.99 -25.09
C GLN A 223 12.15 -2.78 -26.16
N LYS A 224 13.45 -2.80 -25.80
CA LYS A 224 14.54 -2.56 -26.75
C LYS A 224 14.63 -3.69 -27.77
N ILE A 225 14.53 -3.33 -29.04
CA ILE A 225 14.70 -4.28 -30.15
C ILE A 225 16.19 -4.46 -30.43
N ASN A 226 16.61 -5.71 -30.61
CA ASN A 226 17.97 -6.05 -30.99
C ASN A 226 17.99 -6.83 -32.31
N ASN A 227 17.48 -6.18 -33.36
CA ASN A 227 17.33 -6.74 -34.70
C ASN A 227 18.25 -6.03 -35.72
N LYS A 228 19.34 -5.39 -35.28
CA LYS A 228 20.31 -4.73 -36.15
C LYS A 228 21.62 -5.47 -36.26
N GLY A 229 22.27 -5.35 -37.41
CA GLY A 229 23.63 -5.85 -37.64
C GLY A 229 24.28 -5.08 -38.78
N SER A 230 25.60 -4.92 -38.78
CA SER A 230 26.29 -4.23 -39.88
C SER A 230 27.59 -4.89 -40.31
N LEU A 231 27.94 -4.70 -41.58
CA LEU A 231 29.17 -5.18 -42.19
C LEU A 231 29.72 -4.13 -43.15
N THR A 232 30.94 -3.66 -42.90
CA THR A 232 31.59 -2.64 -43.73
C THR A 232 32.80 -3.21 -44.48
N TYR A 233 32.82 -3.05 -45.80
CA TYR A 233 33.96 -3.27 -46.68
C TYR A 233 34.65 -1.92 -46.93
N THR A 234 35.93 -1.80 -46.59
CA THR A 234 36.68 -0.54 -46.72
C THR A 234 37.72 -0.62 -47.82
N SER A 235 37.83 0.43 -48.65
CA SER A 235 38.96 0.68 -49.55
C SER A 235 39.62 2.03 -49.21
N ASN A 236 40.72 2.38 -49.89
CA ASN A 236 41.43 3.64 -49.65
C ASN A 236 40.62 4.91 -50.01
N LYS A 237 39.56 4.78 -50.82
CA LYS A 237 38.79 5.93 -51.32
C LYS A 237 37.29 5.83 -51.09
N SER A 238 36.77 4.62 -50.90
CA SER A 238 35.35 4.38 -50.68
C SER A 238 35.11 3.27 -49.66
N LYS A 239 33.89 3.17 -49.16
CA LYS A 239 33.42 2.07 -48.32
C LYS A 239 32.08 1.58 -48.87
N ILE A 240 31.80 0.29 -48.70
CA ILE A 240 30.46 -0.27 -48.86
C ILE A 240 30.06 -0.81 -47.49
N GLU A 241 28.99 -0.30 -46.92
CA GLU A 241 28.44 -0.73 -45.65
C GLU A 241 27.08 -1.35 -45.85
N TYR A 242 26.88 -2.56 -45.31
CA TYR A 242 25.57 -3.19 -45.23
C TYR A 242 25.04 -3.06 -43.82
N ILE A 243 23.80 -2.61 -43.66
CA ILE A 243 23.09 -2.53 -42.40
C ILE A 243 21.84 -3.40 -42.52
N LEU A 244 21.77 -4.43 -41.70
CA LEU A 244 20.56 -5.22 -41.48
C LEU A 244 19.70 -4.50 -40.45
N ASP A 245 18.43 -4.25 -40.79
CA ASP A 245 17.46 -3.60 -39.91
C ASP A 245 16.10 -4.28 -40.10
N GLY A 246 15.67 -5.06 -39.10
CA GLY A 246 14.51 -5.93 -39.22
C GLY A 246 14.63 -6.87 -40.43
N ASN A 247 13.70 -6.72 -41.38
CA ASN A 247 13.66 -7.48 -42.64
C ASN A 247 14.48 -6.85 -43.77
N ASN A 248 14.90 -5.59 -43.63
CA ASN A 248 15.52 -4.80 -44.70
C ASN A 248 17.04 -4.89 -44.66
N VAL A 249 17.66 -4.64 -45.82
CA VAL A 249 19.11 -4.51 -45.97
C VAL A 249 19.44 -3.18 -46.63
N LYS A 250 19.98 -2.26 -45.85
CA LYS A 250 20.49 -0.97 -46.35
C LYS A 250 21.95 -1.13 -46.81
N GLU A 251 22.30 -0.56 -47.95
CA GLU A 251 23.67 -0.54 -48.47
C GLU A 251 24.13 0.92 -48.62
N ASN A 252 25.17 1.34 -47.91
CA ASN A 252 25.78 2.66 -48.09
C ASN A 252 27.06 2.54 -48.92
N ILE A 253 27.14 3.20 -50.07
CA ILE A 253 28.39 3.41 -50.81
C ILE A 253 28.95 4.78 -50.43
N ILE A 254 29.90 4.78 -49.50
CA ILE A 254 30.50 5.99 -48.92
C ILE A 254 31.76 6.37 -49.70
N ILE A 255 31.78 7.56 -50.29
CA ILE A 255 32.87 8.11 -51.08
C ILE A 255 33.63 9.10 -50.19
N ASN A 256 34.91 8.87 -49.93
CA ASN A 256 35.71 9.70 -49.01
C ASN A 256 36.45 10.85 -49.71
N SER A 257 36.52 10.85 -51.05
CA SER A 257 37.21 11.88 -51.83
C SER A 257 36.77 11.86 -53.30
N PRO A 258 36.92 12.97 -54.05
CA PRO A 258 36.63 13.03 -55.48
C PRO A 258 37.25 11.91 -56.32
N LEU A 259 36.44 11.33 -57.22
CA LEU A 259 36.80 10.28 -58.18
C LEU A 259 36.60 10.74 -59.63
N SER A 260 37.23 10.04 -60.57
CA SER A 260 37.08 10.28 -62.01
C SER A 260 35.82 9.65 -62.62
N SER A 261 35.15 8.75 -61.90
CA SER A 261 33.88 8.11 -62.28
C SER A 261 33.17 7.62 -61.01
N TYR A 262 31.84 7.64 -61.02
CA TYR A 262 30.96 7.18 -59.93
C TYR A 262 29.98 6.12 -60.45
N GLU A 263 30.54 5.07 -61.05
CA GLU A 263 29.80 3.95 -61.66
C GLU A 263 30.06 2.66 -60.89
N TYR A 264 28.99 2.01 -60.44
CA TYR A 264 29.03 0.79 -59.64
C TYR A 264 28.15 -0.27 -60.32
N ILE A 265 28.70 -1.45 -60.59
CA ILE A 265 27.99 -2.54 -61.25
C ILE A 265 27.91 -3.72 -60.30
N PHE A 266 26.68 -4.19 -60.12
CA PHE A 266 26.35 -5.33 -59.30
C PHE A 266 25.73 -6.42 -60.16
N LYS A 267 26.17 -7.64 -59.94
CA LYS A 267 25.57 -8.82 -60.53
C LYS A 267 24.45 -9.32 -59.63
N LEU A 268 23.21 -9.22 -60.11
CA LEU A 268 22.01 -9.68 -59.42
C LEU A 268 21.63 -11.07 -59.92
N THR A 269 21.69 -12.08 -59.06
CA THR A 269 21.23 -13.45 -59.34
C THR A 269 19.97 -13.74 -58.53
N LEU A 270 18.89 -14.11 -59.22
CA LEU A 270 17.58 -14.37 -58.63
C LEU A 270 17.20 -15.85 -58.77
N GLY A 271 16.63 -16.41 -57.70
CA GLY A 271 15.97 -17.70 -57.69
C GLY A 271 14.49 -17.51 -57.38
N GLY A 272 13.62 -17.89 -58.32
CA GLY A 272 12.16 -17.77 -58.17
C GLY A 272 11.58 -16.37 -58.33
N LEU A 273 12.39 -15.37 -58.71
CA LEU A 273 11.98 -13.96 -58.89
C LEU A 273 12.45 -13.41 -60.24
N THR A 274 11.78 -12.37 -60.71
CA THR A 274 12.16 -11.56 -61.89
C THR A 274 12.35 -10.10 -61.52
N ALA A 275 13.37 -9.44 -62.05
CA ALA A 275 13.63 -8.01 -61.80
C ALA A 275 13.03 -7.14 -62.92
N VAL A 276 12.38 -6.03 -62.53
CA VAL A 276 11.84 -5.01 -63.44
C VAL A 276 12.23 -3.63 -62.93
N LEU A 277 12.83 -2.81 -63.80
CA LEU A 277 13.05 -1.38 -63.53
C LEU A 277 11.75 -0.62 -63.84
N SER A 278 11.17 0.04 -62.84
CA SER A 278 9.92 0.81 -62.95
C SER A 278 10.15 2.25 -63.40
N ASP A 279 9.07 2.94 -63.77
CA ASP A 279 9.11 4.32 -64.30
C ASP A 279 9.59 5.36 -63.27
N ASN A 280 9.49 5.05 -61.96
CA ASN A 280 9.96 5.89 -60.85
C ASN A 280 11.44 5.63 -60.49
N GLY A 281 12.11 4.68 -61.16
CA GLY A 281 13.54 4.39 -60.94
C GLY A 281 13.83 3.22 -59.98
N ASP A 282 12.81 2.60 -59.39
CA ASP A 282 12.98 1.43 -58.53
C ASP A 282 13.22 0.15 -59.34
N ILE A 283 13.90 -0.83 -58.74
CA ILE A 283 13.96 -2.19 -59.27
C ILE A 283 13.07 -3.08 -58.41
N LEU A 284 11.95 -3.52 -58.98
CA LEU A 284 10.98 -4.42 -58.36
C LEU A 284 11.40 -5.88 -58.60
N LEU A 285 11.49 -6.67 -57.52
CA LEU A 285 11.78 -8.11 -57.58
C LEU A 285 10.49 -8.90 -57.33
N ASN A 286 9.90 -9.44 -58.39
CA ASN A 286 8.53 -9.96 -58.39
C ASN A 286 8.46 -11.49 -58.49
N ASP A 287 7.47 -12.08 -57.82
CA ASP A 287 6.92 -13.40 -58.12
C ASP A 287 5.57 -13.20 -58.85
N GLY A 288 5.58 -13.27 -60.19
CA GLY A 288 4.42 -12.91 -60.99
C GLY A 288 4.09 -11.42 -60.86
N GLU A 289 2.89 -11.11 -60.37
CA GLU A 289 2.42 -9.73 -60.12
C GLU A 289 2.74 -9.25 -58.69
N ASP A 290 3.20 -10.15 -57.80
CA ASP A 290 3.48 -9.82 -56.41
C ASP A 290 4.94 -9.37 -56.24
N THR A 291 5.16 -8.12 -55.87
CA THR A 291 6.49 -7.62 -55.50
C THR A 291 6.92 -8.20 -54.15
N LYS A 292 8.08 -8.89 -54.10
CA LYS A 292 8.64 -9.46 -52.86
C LYS A 292 9.75 -8.63 -52.27
N TYR A 293 10.53 -7.96 -53.11
CA TYR A 293 11.57 -7.02 -52.67
C TYR A 293 11.63 -5.81 -53.61
N ILE A 294 12.02 -4.67 -53.08
CA ILE A 294 12.20 -3.41 -53.81
C ILE A 294 13.61 -2.92 -53.58
N ILE A 295 14.31 -2.54 -54.66
CA ILE A 295 15.53 -1.75 -54.61
C ILE A 295 15.15 -0.33 -55.04
N PRO A 296 14.97 0.61 -54.10
CA PRO A 296 14.47 1.94 -54.43
C PRO A 296 15.47 2.73 -55.25
N ALA A 297 14.97 3.69 -56.02
CA ALA A 297 15.76 4.61 -56.82
C ALA A 297 16.89 5.24 -55.98
N PRO A 298 18.12 5.31 -56.52
CA PRO A 298 19.27 5.73 -55.74
C PRO A 298 19.28 7.25 -55.58
N PHE A 299 19.74 7.72 -54.43
CA PHE A 299 20.06 9.13 -54.21
C PHE A 299 21.41 9.26 -53.50
N MET A 300 21.91 10.47 -53.39
CA MET A 300 23.16 10.77 -52.71
C MET A 300 23.08 12.01 -51.82
N TYR A 301 23.88 12.02 -50.77
CA TYR A 301 24.00 13.16 -49.87
C TYR A 301 25.45 13.37 -49.40
N ASP A 302 25.81 14.62 -49.11
CA ASP A 302 27.14 14.98 -48.59
C ASP A 302 27.18 15.03 -47.06
N ALA A 303 28.36 15.24 -46.46
CA ALA A 303 28.54 15.22 -45.01
C ALA A 303 27.84 16.37 -44.26
N GLU A 304 27.34 17.38 -44.96
CA GLU A 304 26.50 18.44 -44.41
C GLU A 304 24.99 18.20 -44.67
N GLY A 305 24.63 17.03 -45.23
CA GLY A 305 23.25 16.63 -45.48
C GLY A 305 22.65 17.19 -46.78
N ASN A 306 23.45 17.78 -47.67
CA ASN A 306 22.92 18.26 -48.95
C ASN A 306 22.56 17.07 -49.84
N VAL A 307 21.30 16.93 -50.25
CA VAL A 307 20.77 15.79 -51.04
C VAL A 307 20.75 16.08 -52.56
N SER A 308 20.98 15.05 -53.38
CA SER A 308 20.71 15.03 -54.82
C SER A 308 20.16 13.68 -55.27
N TYR A 309 19.18 13.74 -56.18
CA TYR A 309 18.58 12.59 -56.85
C TYR A 309 19.18 12.35 -58.24
N ASP A 310 20.31 12.99 -58.57
CA ASP A 310 21.01 12.82 -59.84
C ASP A 310 21.84 11.51 -59.84
N ALA A 311 21.17 10.40 -59.55
CA ALA A 311 21.69 9.04 -59.65
C ALA A 311 20.62 8.12 -60.26
N GLU A 312 21.03 7.12 -61.02
CA GLU A 312 20.09 6.22 -61.71
C GLU A 312 20.61 4.78 -61.82
N TYR A 313 19.69 3.83 -61.92
CA TYR A 313 19.99 2.44 -62.27
C TYR A 313 19.75 2.17 -63.75
N GLU A 314 20.65 1.38 -64.35
CA GLU A 314 20.40 0.64 -65.58
C GLU A 314 20.34 -0.85 -65.26
N LEU A 315 19.24 -1.51 -65.62
CA LEU A 315 19.03 -2.95 -65.41
C LEU A 315 19.20 -3.72 -66.72
N ILE A 316 20.16 -4.64 -66.77
CA ILE A 316 20.49 -5.43 -67.97
C ILE A 316 20.28 -6.91 -67.67
N GLU A 317 19.29 -7.54 -68.31
CA GLU A 317 19.12 -8.99 -68.24
C GLU A 317 20.19 -9.70 -69.09
N VAL A 318 21.02 -10.52 -68.45
CA VAL A 318 22.06 -11.33 -69.13
C VAL A 318 21.46 -12.66 -69.60
N LYS A 319 20.63 -13.26 -68.74
CA LYS A 319 19.81 -14.45 -68.99
C LYS A 319 18.79 -14.57 -67.85
N GLU A 320 17.83 -15.47 -68.00
CA GLU A 320 16.83 -15.76 -66.97
C GLU A 320 17.46 -15.93 -65.57
N GLY A 321 16.97 -15.12 -64.62
CA GLY A 321 17.45 -15.09 -63.22
C GLY A 321 18.84 -14.46 -63.02
N LEU A 322 19.44 -13.83 -64.03
CA LEU A 322 20.74 -13.16 -63.92
C LEU A 322 20.74 -11.80 -64.62
N TYR A 323 20.96 -10.75 -63.83
CA TYR A 323 20.96 -9.36 -64.27
C TYR A 323 22.27 -8.66 -63.86
N LEU A 324 22.58 -7.56 -64.55
CA LEU A 324 23.54 -6.56 -64.12
C LEU A 324 22.78 -5.27 -63.77
N ILE A 325 23.03 -4.73 -62.58
CA ILE A 325 22.57 -3.42 -62.16
C ILE A 325 23.76 -2.48 -62.27
N ARG A 326 23.67 -1.45 -63.10
CA ARG A 326 24.64 -0.36 -63.17
C ARG A 326 24.05 0.86 -62.48
N LEU A 327 24.63 1.25 -61.35
CA LEU A 327 24.35 2.49 -60.62
C LEU A 327 25.32 3.58 -61.11
N THR A 328 24.79 4.70 -61.57
CA THR A 328 25.59 5.86 -62.01
C THR A 328 25.17 7.11 -61.24
N ALA A 329 26.13 7.80 -60.61
CA ALA A 329 25.89 9.05 -59.89
C ALA A 329 26.54 10.27 -60.57
N SER A 330 25.93 11.45 -60.43
CA SER A 330 26.39 12.67 -61.09
C SER A 330 27.75 13.15 -60.60
N SER A 331 28.75 13.03 -61.47
CA SER A 331 30.09 13.55 -61.20
C SER A 331 30.14 15.07 -61.08
N GLU A 332 29.21 15.79 -61.71
CA GLU A 332 29.11 17.25 -61.63
C GLU A 332 28.69 17.68 -60.22
N TRP A 333 27.72 16.97 -59.64
CA TRP A 333 27.24 17.26 -58.29
C TRP A 333 28.28 16.85 -57.24
N ILE A 334 28.79 15.62 -57.27
CA ILE A 334 29.73 15.10 -56.25
C ILE A 334 31.05 15.89 -56.23
N ASN A 335 31.56 16.33 -57.38
CA ASN A 335 32.82 17.06 -57.47
C ASN A 335 32.66 18.58 -57.34
N HIS A 336 31.45 19.09 -57.07
CA HIS A 336 31.23 20.52 -56.92
C HIS A 336 32.04 21.07 -55.72
N GLU A 337 32.57 22.29 -55.82
CA GLU A 337 33.47 22.86 -54.81
C GLU A 337 32.83 23.06 -53.43
N ASP A 338 31.50 23.15 -53.40
CA ASP A 338 30.70 23.29 -52.19
C ASP A 338 30.36 21.95 -51.50
N ARG A 339 30.77 20.79 -52.07
CA ARG A 339 30.47 19.48 -51.46
C ARG A 339 31.45 19.14 -50.35
N VAL A 340 30.91 18.61 -49.25
CA VAL A 340 31.70 18.15 -48.10
C VAL A 340 31.73 16.63 -48.05
N PHE A 341 32.93 16.05 -48.13
CA PHE A 341 33.10 14.60 -48.07
C PHE A 341 33.12 14.10 -46.60
N PRO A 342 32.68 12.85 -46.33
CA PRO A 342 32.25 11.85 -47.30
C PRO A 342 30.88 12.15 -47.94
N VAL A 343 30.71 11.68 -49.18
CA VAL A 343 29.41 11.65 -49.88
C VAL A 343 28.91 10.21 -49.85
N THR A 344 27.67 9.99 -49.46
CA THR A 344 27.06 8.65 -49.41
C THR A 344 26.06 8.50 -50.55
N LEU A 345 26.20 7.43 -51.33
CA LEU A 345 25.15 6.89 -52.20
C LEU A 345 24.41 5.82 -51.40
N ASP A 346 23.08 5.87 -51.36
CA ASP A 346 22.27 5.07 -50.43
C ASP A 346 21.31 4.07 -51.13
N PRO A 347 21.81 3.00 -51.78
CA PRO A 347 20.97 1.89 -52.24
C PRO A 347 20.43 1.02 -51.10
N SER A 348 19.27 0.39 -51.28
CA SER A 348 18.73 -0.57 -50.31
C SER A 348 18.00 -1.74 -50.97
N ILE A 349 17.75 -2.79 -50.21
CA ILE A 349 16.84 -3.88 -50.56
C ILE A 349 15.81 -3.99 -49.43
N ASN A 350 14.59 -3.58 -49.74
CA ASN A 350 13.49 -3.53 -48.80
C ASN A 350 12.51 -4.66 -49.09
N SER A 351 11.93 -5.24 -48.03
CA SER A 351 10.73 -6.06 -48.17
C SER A 351 9.52 -5.13 -47.96
N PRO A 352 8.57 -5.05 -48.90
CA PRO A 352 7.35 -4.27 -48.70
C PRO A 352 6.64 -4.72 -47.42
N SER A 353 6.13 -3.78 -46.64
CA SER A 353 5.40 -4.05 -45.40
C SER A 353 4.07 -3.31 -45.41
N ASP A 354 2.97 -4.04 -45.33
CA ASP A 354 1.63 -3.43 -45.23
C ASP A 354 1.23 -3.10 -43.79
N THR A 355 1.98 -3.60 -42.81
CA THR A 355 1.65 -3.52 -41.39
C THR A 355 1.94 -2.14 -40.79
N ILE A 356 2.71 -1.29 -41.47
CA ILE A 356 3.17 0.02 -40.98
C ILE A 356 3.33 0.92 -42.18
N LYS A 357 2.72 2.11 -42.13
CA LYS A 357 2.81 3.13 -43.20
C LYS A 357 2.90 4.50 -42.56
N ASP A 358 3.79 5.34 -43.04
CA ASP A 358 3.80 6.74 -42.68
C ASP A 358 4.21 7.64 -43.85
N THR A 359 3.65 8.84 -43.84
CA THR A 359 4.01 9.88 -44.81
C THR A 359 3.59 11.24 -44.28
N TYR A 360 3.99 12.31 -44.95
CA TYR A 360 3.46 13.64 -44.71
C TYR A 360 3.01 14.30 -46.01
N VAL A 361 2.09 15.26 -45.88
CA VAL A 361 1.61 16.04 -47.00
C VAL A 361 1.84 17.53 -46.75
N SER A 362 2.19 18.26 -47.80
CA SER A 362 2.33 19.71 -47.77
C SER A 362 1.20 20.39 -48.55
N SER A 363 0.39 21.19 -47.85
CA SER A 363 -0.68 22.00 -48.45
C SER A 363 -0.17 23.30 -49.08
N VAL A 364 1.15 23.56 -49.03
CA VAL A 364 1.82 24.62 -49.78
C VAL A 364 1.53 24.43 -51.27
N TRP A 365 1.10 25.50 -51.95
CA TRP A 365 0.55 25.42 -53.30
C TRP A 365 1.46 24.70 -54.32
N SER A 366 2.77 24.90 -54.25
CA SER A 366 3.76 24.26 -55.14
C SER A 366 3.97 22.78 -54.86
N GLU A 367 3.57 22.27 -53.71
CA GLU A 367 3.92 20.94 -53.19
C GLU A 367 2.70 20.01 -53.07
N ARG A 368 1.49 20.50 -53.39
CA ARG A 368 0.24 19.76 -53.11
C ARG A 368 0.09 18.40 -53.80
N ASN A 369 0.80 18.21 -54.90
CA ASN A 369 0.79 16.95 -55.66
C ASN A 369 2.08 16.15 -55.47
N THR A 370 2.97 16.60 -54.59
CA THR A 370 4.19 15.87 -54.25
C THR A 370 3.83 14.78 -53.26
N ASN A 371 4.27 13.56 -53.57
CA ASN A 371 4.28 12.45 -52.63
C ASN A 371 5.65 12.44 -51.93
N TYR A 372 5.64 12.25 -50.62
CA TYR A 372 6.83 12.30 -49.77
C TYR A 372 7.16 10.93 -49.16
N ASN A 373 6.62 9.84 -49.73
CA ASN A 373 6.96 8.49 -49.30
C ASN A 373 8.45 8.19 -49.47
N GLY A 374 8.99 7.31 -48.62
CA GLY A 374 10.38 6.86 -48.70
C GLY A 374 11.40 7.81 -48.07
N LEU A 375 10.97 8.94 -47.49
CA LEU A 375 11.85 9.82 -46.72
C LEU A 375 12.05 9.26 -45.30
N ASP A 376 13.28 9.39 -44.79
CA ASP A 376 13.66 8.98 -43.43
C ASP A 376 13.20 9.95 -42.33
N TYR A 377 12.49 11.02 -42.71
CA TYR A 377 11.88 11.99 -41.81
C TYR A 377 10.45 12.37 -42.26
N LEU A 378 9.66 12.86 -41.31
CA LEU A 378 8.31 13.39 -41.53
C LEU A 378 8.25 14.83 -41.03
N GLU A 379 7.57 15.73 -41.75
CA GLU A 379 7.48 17.14 -41.34
C GLU A 379 6.06 17.51 -40.89
N LEU A 380 5.94 18.06 -39.69
CA LEU A 380 4.69 18.52 -39.10
C LEU A 380 4.70 20.03 -38.88
N GLY A 381 3.73 20.77 -39.44
CA GLY A 381 3.72 22.22 -39.38
C GLY A 381 2.40 22.85 -39.78
N PHE A 382 2.35 24.17 -39.91
CA PHE A 382 1.11 24.89 -40.22
C PHE A 382 0.44 24.40 -41.53
N TYR A 383 1.25 24.10 -42.54
CA TYR A 383 0.80 23.56 -43.83
C TYR A 383 1.12 22.08 -44.04
N LYS A 384 1.78 21.43 -43.07
CA LYS A 384 2.27 20.05 -43.20
C LYS A 384 1.56 19.15 -42.20
N SER A 385 1.01 18.03 -42.66
CA SER A 385 0.29 17.06 -41.82
C SER A 385 0.89 15.69 -42.00
N VAL A 386 1.03 14.95 -40.90
CA VAL A 386 1.64 13.62 -40.89
C VAL A 386 0.55 12.57 -40.75
N TYR A 387 0.64 11.48 -41.51
CA TYR A 387 -0.24 10.32 -41.45
C TYR A 387 0.56 9.10 -41.00
N ILE A 388 0.01 8.36 -40.04
CA ILE A 388 0.66 7.18 -39.46
C ILE A 388 -0.36 6.06 -39.36
N TYR A 389 -0.06 4.91 -39.93
CA TYR A 389 -0.79 3.66 -39.78
C TYR A 389 0.14 2.63 -39.15
N VAL A 390 -0.36 1.94 -38.13
CA VAL A 390 0.30 0.79 -37.53
C VAL A 390 -0.75 -0.29 -37.34
N GLU A 391 -0.51 -1.50 -37.83
CA GLU A 391 -1.44 -2.61 -37.71
C GLU A 391 -1.76 -2.85 -36.24
N PRO A 392 -3.05 -2.83 -35.86
CA PRO A 392 -3.43 -2.99 -34.47
C PRO A 392 -3.18 -4.43 -33.93
N PRO A 393 -2.60 -4.61 -32.73
CA PRO A 393 -2.26 -5.94 -32.19
C PRO A 393 -3.48 -6.82 -31.86
N GLN A 394 -3.32 -8.13 -31.92
CA GLN A 394 -4.35 -9.07 -31.50
C GLN A 394 -4.48 -9.13 -29.97
N LEU A 395 -5.44 -8.36 -29.45
CA LEU A 395 -5.73 -8.28 -28.02
C LEU A 395 -6.71 -9.39 -27.55
N PRO A 396 -6.54 -9.94 -26.34
CA PRO A 396 -7.50 -10.90 -25.79
C PRO A 396 -8.90 -10.29 -25.59
N ALA A 397 -9.93 -11.14 -25.65
CA ALA A 397 -11.30 -10.74 -25.28
C ALA A 397 -11.41 -10.39 -23.78
N ASN A 398 -12.35 -9.50 -23.44
CA ASN A 398 -12.69 -9.10 -22.06
C ASN A 398 -11.53 -8.49 -21.26
N ILE A 399 -10.62 -7.79 -21.93
CA ILE A 399 -9.58 -7.01 -21.25
C ILE A 399 -10.08 -5.61 -20.89
N THR A 400 -9.49 -5.02 -19.86
CA THR A 400 -9.54 -3.60 -19.54
C THR A 400 -8.26 -2.95 -20.04
N VAL A 401 -8.37 -1.93 -20.90
CA VAL A 401 -7.22 -1.10 -21.29
C VAL A 401 -6.96 -0.10 -20.16
N ASN A 402 -5.79 -0.19 -19.54
CA ASN A 402 -5.39 0.68 -18.44
C ASN A 402 -4.77 1.97 -18.95
N THR A 403 -3.90 1.87 -19.96
CA THR A 403 -3.29 2.99 -20.68
C THR A 403 -3.07 2.58 -22.13
N ALA A 404 -3.11 3.54 -23.06
CA ALA A 404 -2.59 3.33 -24.40
C ALA A 404 -1.98 4.61 -24.95
N THR A 405 -0.79 4.53 -25.55
CA THR A 405 -0.07 5.67 -26.12
C THR A 405 0.46 5.39 -27.52
N LEU A 406 0.37 6.39 -28.40
CA LEU A 406 1.17 6.49 -29.61
C LEU A 406 2.40 7.34 -29.27
N ASN A 407 3.58 6.76 -29.38
CA ASN A 407 4.84 7.41 -29.10
C ASN A 407 5.50 7.79 -30.42
N VAL A 408 5.73 9.08 -30.63
CA VAL A 408 6.47 9.60 -31.78
C VAL A 408 7.71 10.36 -31.31
N TYR A 409 8.74 10.40 -32.13
CA TYR A 409 10.03 10.98 -31.75
C TYR A 409 10.33 12.19 -32.61
N ASN A 410 10.44 13.35 -31.98
CA ASN A 410 10.59 14.64 -32.65
C ASN A 410 11.97 15.25 -32.40
N TYR A 411 12.51 15.97 -33.38
CA TYR A 411 13.83 16.60 -33.29
C TYR A 411 13.86 17.98 -33.97
N TYR A 412 14.94 18.72 -33.70
CA TYR A 412 15.17 20.05 -34.27
C TYR A 412 15.83 19.95 -35.64
N ASP A 413 15.22 20.61 -36.62
CA ASP A 413 15.72 20.74 -37.99
C ASP A 413 15.69 22.21 -38.45
N GLY A 414 16.29 23.10 -37.67
CA GLY A 414 16.45 24.52 -38.05
C GLY A 414 15.33 25.46 -37.62
N TYR A 415 14.26 24.97 -36.99
CA TYR A 415 13.13 25.76 -36.48
C TYR A 415 12.98 25.60 -34.97
N GLU A 416 13.04 26.70 -34.21
CA GLU A 416 12.92 26.68 -32.75
C GLU A 416 11.52 27.12 -32.31
N GLY A 417 10.92 26.38 -31.38
CA GLY A 417 9.62 26.72 -30.81
C GLY A 417 8.81 25.52 -30.35
N SER A 418 7.53 25.76 -30.06
CA SER A 418 6.58 24.74 -29.63
C SER A 418 5.35 24.68 -30.55
N MET A 419 4.74 23.51 -30.60
CA MET A 419 3.53 23.23 -31.36
C MET A 419 2.59 22.35 -30.54
N THR A 420 1.34 22.76 -30.44
CA THR A 420 0.23 21.89 -30.04
C THR A 420 -0.28 21.17 -31.27
N VAL A 421 -0.24 19.86 -31.24
CA VAL A 421 -0.62 18.95 -32.31
C VAL A 421 -1.96 18.31 -31.93
N GLY A 422 -2.95 18.43 -32.81
CA GLY A 422 -4.18 17.67 -32.73
C GLY A 422 -4.00 16.30 -33.38
N VAL A 423 -4.55 15.26 -32.75
CA VAL A 423 -4.54 13.89 -33.27
C VAL A 423 -5.95 13.52 -33.69
N HIS A 424 -6.08 13.19 -34.97
CA HIS A 424 -7.35 12.92 -35.64
C HIS A 424 -7.39 11.48 -36.14
N GLU A 425 -8.56 10.86 -36.09
CA GLU A 425 -8.82 9.53 -36.65
C GLU A 425 -9.04 9.63 -38.16
N ILE A 426 -8.38 8.77 -38.94
CA ILE A 426 -8.58 8.66 -40.39
C ILE A 426 -9.80 7.78 -40.67
N ARG A 427 -10.66 8.20 -41.61
CA ARG A 427 -11.98 7.56 -41.88
C ARG A 427 -12.04 6.75 -43.18
N GLU A 428 -10.94 6.66 -43.93
CA GLU A 428 -10.86 5.89 -45.18
C GLU A 428 -9.48 5.26 -45.37
N PRO A 429 -9.38 4.15 -46.14
CA PRO A 429 -8.09 3.50 -46.41
C PRO A 429 -7.18 4.39 -47.27
N TRP A 430 -5.87 4.25 -47.09
CA TRP A 430 -4.86 5.03 -47.79
C TRP A 430 -3.55 4.26 -47.98
N GLU A 431 -2.78 4.68 -48.99
CA GLU A 431 -1.46 4.13 -49.31
C GLU A 431 -0.43 5.27 -49.30
N ASP A 432 0.70 5.06 -48.62
CA ASP A 432 1.76 6.06 -48.43
C ASP A 432 2.37 6.54 -49.75
N ASP A 433 2.49 5.65 -50.75
CA ASP A 433 3.03 5.92 -52.09
C ASP A 433 2.11 6.71 -53.04
N THR A 434 0.84 6.92 -52.66
CA THR A 434 -0.13 7.68 -53.48
C THR A 434 -0.71 8.91 -52.81
N VAL A 435 -0.59 9.02 -51.48
CA VAL A 435 -1.17 10.15 -50.73
C VAL A 435 -0.40 11.45 -51.01
N THR A 436 -1.16 12.51 -51.26
CA THR A 436 -0.68 13.89 -51.45
C THR A 436 -1.66 14.86 -50.78
N ALA A 437 -1.32 16.15 -50.66
CA ALA A 437 -2.27 17.12 -50.10
C ALA A 437 -3.53 17.29 -50.96
N SER A 438 -3.45 16.98 -52.26
CA SER A 438 -4.60 16.97 -53.17
C SER A 438 -5.50 15.73 -53.00
N SER A 439 -5.03 14.67 -52.34
CA SER A 439 -5.82 13.46 -52.10
C SER A 439 -7.02 13.71 -51.17
N ASN A 440 -6.96 14.76 -50.34
CA ASN A 440 -8.03 15.17 -49.40
C ASN A 440 -8.57 14.01 -48.55
N LEU A 441 -7.65 13.29 -47.87
CA LEU A 441 -8.03 12.20 -46.97
C LEU A 441 -9.08 12.67 -45.94
N SER A 442 -10.12 11.86 -45.77
CA SER A 442 -11.15 12.09 -44.75
C SER A 442 -10.68 11.68 -43.36
N TYR A 443 -10.89 12.57 -42.39
CA TYR A 443 -10.55 12.36 -40.98
C TYR A 443 -11.56 13.10 -40.09
N GLU A 444 -11.63 12.75 -38.81
CA GLU A 444 -12.49 13.42 -37.82
C GLU A 444 -12.06 14.88 -37.62
N GLU A 445 -12.97 15.86 -37.80
CA GLU A 445 -12.60 17.29 -37.73
C GLU A 445 -12.10 17.70 -36.35
N ASP A 446 -12.71 17.19 -35.28
CA ASP A 446 -12.29 17.46 -33.91
C ASP A 446 -11.21 16.44 -33.48
N PRO A 447 -10.06 16.90 -32.97
CA PRO A 447 -9.03 15.97 -32.48
C PRO A 447 -9.54 15.28 -31.21
N PHE A 448 -9.32 13.96 -31.10
CA PHE A 448 -9.70 13.22 -29.89
C PHE A 448 -8.73 13.45 -28.73
N THR A 449 -7.51 13.93 -29.02
CA THR A 449 -6.53 14.38 -28.03
C THR A 449 -5.59 15.43 -28.65
N THR A 450 -4.89 16.17 -27.80
CA THR A 450 -3.81 17.08 -28.22
C THR A 450 -2.53 16.80 -27.45
N VAL A 451 -1.39 17.05 -28.09
CA VAL A 451 -0.06 16.90 -27.47
C VAL A 451 0.79 18.14 -27.77
N SER A 452 1.65 18.53 -26.83
CA SER A 452 2.63 19.59 -27.07
C SER A 452 3.98 18.98 -27.46
N MET A 453 4.52 19.41 -28.60
CA MET A 453 5.85 19.08 -29.09
C MET A 453 6.72 20.33 -29.12
N THR A 454 8.02 20.20 -28.79
CA THR A 454 8.98 21.32 -28.90
C THR A 454 10.16 20.94 -29.77
N ALA A 455 10.57 21.86 -30.64
CA ALA A 455 11.81 21.77 -31.40
C ALA A 455 12.84 22.69 -30.76
N GLU A 456 13.88 22.09 -30.19
CA GLU A 456 14.96 22.77 -29.48
C GLU A 456 16.31 22.25 -29.98
N PRO A 457 17.34 23.10 -30.15
CA PRO A 457 18.63 22.71 -30.73
C PRO A 457 19.39 21.57 -30.01
N GLU A 458 18.97 21.20 -28.80
CA GLU A 458 19.54 20.07 -28.05
C GLU A 458 19.08 18.69 -28.53
N TYR A 459 17.96 18.61 -29.24
CA TYR A 459 17.40 17.37 -29.78
C TYR A 459 17.69 17.26 -31.28
N SER A 460 18.49 16.27 -31.67
CA SER A 460 18.79 15.90 -33.06
C SER A 460 18.16 14.55 -33.41
N GLU A 461 18.27 14.11 -34.66
CA GLU A 461 17.82 12.78 -35.10
C GLU A 461 18.39 11.62 -34.25
N TYR A 462 19.59 11.78 -33.67
CA TYR A 462 20.25 10.75 -32.85
C TYR A 462 19.80 10.72 -31.38
N ASN A 463 19.11 11.76 -30.93
CA ASN A 463 18.65 11.90 -29.55
C ASN A 463 17.27 12.60 -29.53
N ALA A 464 16.39 12.16 -30.41
CA ALA A 464 15.07 12.73 -30.58
C ALA A 464 14.24 12.62 -29.28
N ARG A 465 13.38 13.61 -29.08
CA ARG A 465 12.49 13.69 -27.91
C ARG A 465 11.24 12.87 -28.17
N GLN A 466 10.88 12.01 -27.23
CA GLN A 466 9.62 11.26 -27.28
C GLN A 466 8.44 12.17 -26.91
N ALA A 467 7.40 12.16 -27.73
CA ALA A 467 6.07 12.67 -27.43
C ALA A 467 5.09 11.50 -27.30
N SER A 468 4.62 11.25 -26.08
CA SER A 468 3.64 10.19 -25.78
C SER A 468 2.22 10.75 -25.87
N ILE A 469 1.47 10.26 -26.85
CA ILE A 469 0.12 10.73 -27.19
C ILE A 469 -0.89 9.73 -26.63
N PRO A 470 -1.77 10.10 -25.68
CA PRO A 470 -2.80 9.20 -25.17
C PRO A 470 -3.81 8.80 -26.24
N ILE A 471 -3.93 7.51 -26.53
CA ILE A 471 -4.87 6.95 -27.52
C ILE A 471 -5.85 5.94 -26.89
N ILE A 472 -5.95 5.89 -25.56
CA ILE A 472 -6.77 4.92 -24.82
C ILE A 472 -8.24 4.90 -25.26
N SER A 473 -8.86 6.07 -25.48
CA SER A 473 -10.24 6.18 -25.93
C SER A 473 -10.46 5.49 -27.28
N TYR A 474 -9.48 5.61 -28.16
CA TYR A 474 -9.50 5.05 -29.51
C TYR A 474 -9.22 3.54 -29.51
N VAL A 475 -8.21 3.08 -28.76
CA VAL A 475 -7.92 1.64 -28.60
C VAL A 475 -9.11 0.90 -27.97
N THR A 476 -9.76 1.49 -26.98
CA THR A 476 -10.93 0.89 -26.32
C THR A 476 -12.13 0.75 -27.27
N GLU A 477 -12.28 1.66 -28.23
CA GLU A 477 -13.30 1.56 -29.27
C GLU A 477 -13.00 0.46 -30.27
N TRP A 478 -11.74 0.35 -30.72
CA TRP A 478 -11.27 -0.67 -31.63
C TRP A 478 -11.50 -2.11 -31.10
N ILE A 479 -11.25 -2.37 -29.81
CA ILE A 479 -11.43 -3.71 -29.22
C ILE A 479 -12.88 -4.04 -28.80
N SER A 480 -13.82 -3.11 -29.02
CA SER A 480 -15.21 -3.28 -28.64
C SER A 480 -15.90 -4.38 -29.46
N PRO A 481 -16.67 -5.30 -28.84
CA PRO A 481 -17.49 -6.26 -29.58
C PRO A 481 -18.61 -5.62 -30.42
N LEU A 482 -18.87 -4.32 -30.23
CA LEU A 482 -19.78 -3.50 -31.03
C LEU A 482 -19.07 -2.69 -32.13
N GLY A 483 -17.73 -2.75 -32.21
CA GLY A 483 -16.93 -1.99 -33.18
C GLY A 483 -17.19 -2.46 -34.61
N THR A 484 -17.73 -1.56 -35.44
CA THR A 484 -17.93 -1.78 -36.88
C THR A 484 -17.08 -0.85 -37.74
N GLU A 485 -16.22 -0.04 -37.14
CA GLU A 485 -15.37 0.91 -37.88
C GLU A 485 -13.99 0.29 -38.11
N GLU A 486 -13.57 0.30 -39.37
CA GLU A 486 -12.26 -0.17 -39.79
C GLU A 486 -11.19 0.84 -39.34
N TYR A 487 -10.08 0.36 -38.78
CA TYR A 487 -8.96 1.19 -38.36
C TYR A 487 -8.11 1.60 -39.57
N TYR A 488 -7.91 2.90 -39.75
CA TYR A 488 -7.10 3.45 -40.85
C TYR A 488 -5.94 4.34 -40.40
N GLY A 489 -5.61 4.38 -39.11
CA GLY A 489 -4.49 5.17 -38.58
C GLY A 489 -4.85 6.59 -38.13
N PHE A 490 -3.82 7.41 -37.94
CA PHE A 490 -3.87 8.72 -37.30
C PHE A 490 -3.36 9.83 -38.22
N ALA A 491 -4.00 10.99 -38.16
CA ALA A 491 -3.50 12.23 -38.75
C ALA A 491 -3.05 13.20 -37.65
N LEU A 492 -1.77 13.59 -37.68
CA LEU A 492 -1.20 14.61 -36.82
C LEU A 492 -1.24 15.96 -37.52
N ARG A 493 -1.86 16.95 -36.88
CA ARG A 493 -2.08 18.28 -37.49
C ARG A 493 -1.74 19.40 -36.51
N HIS A 494 -1.15 20.46 -37.03
CA HIS A 494 -0.92 21.68 -36.26
C HIS A 494 -2.26 22.28 -35.78
N SER A 495 -2.37 22.52 -34.47
CA SER A 495 -3.52 23.20 -33.85
C SER A 495 -3.16 24.63 -33.41
N SER A 496 -2.07 24.80 -32.67
CA SER A 496 -1.54 26.10 -32.25
C SER A 496 -0.05 26.00 -31.92
N GLY A 497 0.63 27.12 -31.63
CA GLY A 497 2.05 27.08 -31.25
C GLY A 497 2.78 28.40 -31.44
N THR A 498 4.09 28.39 -31.19
CA THR A 498 4.99 29.51 -31.46
C THR A 498 5.73 29.37 -32.79
N ILE A 499 5.79 28.16 -33.35
CA ILE A 499 6.34 27.92 -34.70
C ILE A 499 5.44 28.62 -35.73
N ASP A 500 6.04 29.46 -36.57
CA ASP A 500 5.30 30.24 -37.56
C ASP A 500 4.89 29.40 -38.78
N SER A 501 4.15 30.02 -39.71
CA SER A 501 3.63 29.33 -40.89
C SER A 501 4.69 28.83 -41.88
N SER A 502 5.96 29.18 -41.68
CA SER A 502 7.09 28.73 -42.49
C SER A 502 7.93 27.65 -41.81
N GLY A 503 7.72 27.39 -40.52
CA GLY A 503 8.42 26.37 -39.76
C GLY A 503 7.65 25.05 -39.61
N HIS A 504 8.38 24.04 -39.16
CA HIS A 504 7.88 22.70 -38.87
C HIS A 504 8.68 22.03 -37.75
N ILE A 505 8.18 20.90 -37.26
CA ILE A 505 8.89 19.95 -36.40
C ILE A 505 9.10 18.68 -37.21
N SER A 506 10.32 18.13 -37.16
CA SER A 506 10.64 16.88 -37.83
C SER A 506 10.42 15.70 -36.90
N LEU A 507 9.79 14.65 -37.41
CA LEU A 507 9.56 13.38 -36.73
C LEU A 507 10.37 12.27 -37.42
N ILE A 508 10.78 11.27 -36.65
CA ILE A 508 11.45 10.09 -37.18
C ILE A 508 10.44 9.20 -37.93
N SER A 509 10.71 8.97 -39.21
CA SER A 509 9.92 8.10 -40.10
C SER A 509 10.18 6.61 -39.82
N SER A 510 9.23 5.75 -40.18
CA SER A 510 9.40 4.29 -40.21
C SER A 510 10.53 3.87 -41.16
N GLU A 511 10.81 4.67 -42.19
CA GLU A 511 11.92 4.50 -43.13
C GLU A 511 13.29 4.88 -42.54
N SER A 512 13.31 5.55 -41.38
CA SER A 512 14.56 5.97 -40.75
C SER A 512 15.41 4.79 -40.28
N SER A 513 16.73 4.91 -40.41
CA SER A 513 17.67 3.94 -39.85
C SER A 513 17.80 4.02 -38.32
N MET A 514 17.12 4.95 -37.66
CA MET A 514 17.13 5.12 -36.19
C MET A 514 16.22 4.10 -35.48
N ASP A 515 16.58 3.69 -34.27
CA ASP A 515 15.77 2.79 -33.40
C ASP A 515 14.59 3.50 -32.71
N MET A 516 14.08 4.60 -33.29
CA MET A 516 13.17 5.56 -32.65
C MET A 516 11.97 5.91 -33.56
N GLY A 517 11.38 4.91 -34.22
CA GLY A 517 10.15 5.09 -35.02
C GLY A 517 8.89 5.13 -34.14
N ALA A 518 7.73 5.38 -34.76
CA ALA A 518 6.45 5.38 -34.05
C ALA A 518 6.18 4.06 -33.30
N LEU A 519 5.76 4.14 -32.04
CA LEU A 519 5.54 2.97 -31.18
C LEU A 519 4.18 3.07 -30.49
N ILE A 520 3.33 2.04 -30.63
CA ILE A 520 2.10 1.95 -29.85
C ILE A 520 2.34 1.08 -28.62
N SER A 521 2.01 1.61 -27.45
CA SER A 521 2.08 0.94 -26.16
C SER A 521 0.69 0.82 -25.59
N ILE A 522 0.24 -0.39 -25.24
CA ILE A 522 -1.09 -0.67 -24.70
C ILE A 522 -0.90 -1.49 -23.42
N ASN A 523 -1.12 -0.85 -22.27
CA ASN A 523 -1.20 -1.56 -21.01
C ASN A 523 -2.62 -2.05 -20.81
N TYR A 524 -2.79 -3.35 -20.57
CA TYR A 524 -4.09 -3.94 -20.31
C TYR A 524 -4.03 -4.96 -19.19
N SER A 525 -5.19 -5.20 -18.58
CA SER A 525 -5.39 -6.24 -17.59
C SER A 525 -6.66 -7.00 -17.92
N TYR A 526 -6.74 -8.24 -17.46
CA TYR A 526 -7.97 -9.03 -17.62
C TYR A 526 -9.11 -8.54 -16.73
N ASP A 527 -8.78 -7.78 -15.70
CA ASP A 527 -9.66 -7.27 -14.66
C ASP A 527 -9.35 -5.79 -14.43
N LEU A 528 -10.30 -5.01 -13.91
CA LEU A 528 -9.97 -3.69 -13.40
C LEU A 528 -8.96 -3.85 -12.25
N ILE A 529 -7.84 -3.13 -12.33
CA ILE A 529 -6.82 -3.16 -11.28
C ILE A 529 -7.30 -2.42 -10.03
N ASP A 530 -6.89 -2.86 -8.85
CA ASP A 530 -7.18 -2.14 -7.63
C ASP A 530 -6.62 -0.72 -7.70
N GLY A 531 -7.40 0.28 -7.29
CA GLY A 531 -6.95 1.66 -7.34
C GLY A 531 -8.02 2.70 -7.06
N VAL A 532 -7.69 3.96 -7.30
CA VAL A 532 -8.62 5.09 -7.15
C VAL A 532 -9.07 5.54 -8.52
N TYR A 533 -10.37 5.76 -8.67
CA TYR A 533 -11.03 6.04 -9.93
C TYR A 533 -12.04 7.17 -9.82
N ALA A 534 -12.24 7.89 -10.92
CA ALA A 534 -13.35 8.79 -11.14
C ALA A 534 -14.27 8.23 -12.23
N PHE A 535 -15.58 8.34 -12.04
CA PHE A 535 -16.59 7.79 -12.94
C PHE A 535 -17.41 8.90 -13.59
N LYS A 536 -17.38 8.98 -14.93
CA LYS A 536 -18.11 9.98 -15.72
C LYS A 536 -19.21 9.32 -16.54
N ASN A 537 -20.44 9.81 -16.42
CA ASN A 537 -21.58 9.19 -17.09
C ASN A 537 -21.82 9.74 -18.49
N LEU A 538 -22.27 8.89 -19.41
CA LEU A 538 -22.59 9.24 -20.81
C LEU A 538 -23.95 9.98 -21.01
N GLY A 539 -24.75 10.15 -19.98
CA GLY A 539 -26.01 10.89 -20.05
C GLY A 539 -25.85 12.33 -20.58
N ALA A 540 -26.95 13.00 -20.91
CA ALA A 540 -27.05 14.29 -21.65
C ALA A 540 -26.26 15.51 -21.12
N SER A 541 -25.41 15.36 -20.09
CA SER A 541 -24.62 16.42 -19.48
C SER A 541 -23.19 16.02 -19.05
N SER A 542 -22.71 14.80 -19.34
CA SER A 542 -21.34 14.33 -19.03
C SER A 542 -20.85 14.64 -17.61
N ARG A 543 -21.60 14.19 -16.60
CA ARG A 543 -21.36 14.50 -15.17
C ARG A 543 -20.61 13.39 -14.46
N TRP A 544 -19.94 13.76 -13.36
CA TRP A 544 -19.16 12.86 -12.53
C TRP A 544 -19.99 12.30 -11.38
N MET A 545 -19.75 11.03 -11.03
CA MET A 545 -20.24 10.43 -9.79
C MET A 545 -19.63 11.15 -8.60
N THR A 546 -20.43 11.45 -7.58
CA THR A 546 -19.98 12.20 -6.40
C THR A 546 -20.74 11.84 -5.13
N VAL A 547 -20.08 11.97 -3.97
CA VAL A 547 -20.68 11.94 -2.64
C VAL A 547 -20.72 13.37 -2.10
N PRO A 548 -21.89 14.02 -2.01
CA PRO A 548 -22.00 15.42 -1.58
C PRO A 548 -21.69 15.58 -0.08
N LEU A 549 -21.02 16.68 0.27
CA LEU A 549 -20.78 17.12 1.65
C LEU A 549 -21.63 18.34 1.98
N ALA A 550 -22.16 18.42 3.22
CA ALA A 550 -22.80 19.63 3.71
C ALA A 550 -21.78 20.72 4.06
N GLU A 551 -22.22 21.98 4.10
CA GLU A 551 -21.34 23.12 4.41
C GLU A 551 -20.68 22.94 5.80
N GLY A 552 -19.34 22.91 5.82
CA GLY A 552 -18.55 22.72 7.03
C GLY A 552 -18.23 21.26 7.39
N GLN A 553 -18.65 20.27 6.60
CA GLN A 553 -18.29 18.86 6.81
C GLN A 553 -17.05 18.43 6.02
N SER A 554 -16.21 17.61 6.65
CA SER A 554 -15.04 16.94 6.06
C SER A 554 -15.35 15.52 5.54
N VAL A 555 -16.39 14.87 6.09
CA VAL A 555 -16.78 13.47 5.81
C VAL A 555 -18.29 13.33 5.55
N PRO A 556 -18.74 12.36 4.73
CA PRO A 556 -20.15 12.15 4.43
C PRO A 556 -20.88 11.46 5.58
N ILE A 557 -22.19 11.70 5.68
CA ILE A 557 -23.06 11.06 6.67
C ILE A 557 -23.55 9.72 6.11
N VAL A 558 -23.70 8.70 6.97
CA VAL A 558 -24.33 7.41 6.60
C VAL A 558 -25.67 7.62 5.90
N GLY A 559 -25.87 6.91 4.79
CA GLY A 559 -27.06 6.99 3.95
C GLY A 559 -27.07 8.19 3.00
N THR A 560 -25.97 8.95 2.90
CA THR A 560 -25.85 10.03 1.91
C THR A 560 -25.99 9.45 0.51
N HIS A 561 -26.90 10.02 -0.29
CA HIS A 561 -27.14 9.57 -1.66
C HIS A 561 -25.93 9.88 -2.53
N VAL A 562 -25.54 8.89 -3.34
CA VAL A 562 -24.53 9.11 -4.38
C VAL A 562 -25.19 9.81 -5.55
N GLN A 563 -24.52 10.84 -6.06
CA GLN A 563 -25.09 11.84 -6.95
C GLN A 563 -24.22 12.09 -8.19
N GLN A 564 -24.76 12.88 -9.12
CA GLN A 564 -24.04 13.44 -10.25
C GLN A 564 -23.86 14.95 -10.13
N LYS A 565 -22.64 15.44 -10.37
CA LYS A 565 -22.33 16.88 -10.32
C LYS A 565 -21.49 17.31 -11.53
N HIS A 566 -21.67 18.56 -11.96
CA HIS A 566 -20.72 19.22 -12.87
C HIS A 566 -19.44 19.53 -12.10
N SER A 567 -18.27 19.35 -12.70
CA SER A 567 -17.04 19.79 -12.03
C SER A 567 -17.08 21.31 -11.84
N SER A 568 -16.72 21.78 -10.65
CA SER A 568 -16.58 23.21 -10.36
C SER A 568 -15.25 23.78 -10.88
N THR A 569 -14.37 22.93 -11.38
CA THR A 569 -13.06 23.26 -11.97
C THR A 569 -13.04 22.84 -13.44
N ASN A 570 -12.39 23.63 -14.31
CA ASN A 570 -12.06 23.20 -15.67
C ASN A 570 -11.13 21.98 -15.56
N LEU A 571 -11.68 20.78 -15.71
CA LEU A 571 -10.98 19.49 -15.61
C LEU A 571 -10.13 19.17 -16.87
N ALA A 572 -9.58 20.20 -17.52
CA ALA A 572 -8.67 20.01 -18.65
C ALA A 572 -7.22 19.78 -18.19
N ASP A 573 -6.92 20.01 -16.91
CA ASP A 573 -5.66 19.63 -16.26
C ASP A 573 -5.90 18.36 -15.44
N GLU A 574 -5.25 17.26 -15.80
CA GLU A 574 -5.42 15.90 -15.25
C GLU A 574 -5.08 15.76 -13.74
N ASP A 575 -4.69 16.84 -13.06
CA ASP A 575 -4.13 16.83 -11.70
C ASP A 575 -5.07 17.32 -10.58
N VAL A 576 -6.32 17.74 -10.86
CA VAL A 576 -7.20 18.34 -9.83
C VAL A 576 -8.63 17.78 -9.83
N PHE A 577 -8.79 16.51 -9.43
CA PHE A 577 -10.10 15.94 -9.09
C PHE A 577 -10.58 16.43 -7.70
N ASP A 578 -11.86 16.81 -7.58
CA ASP A 578 -12.54 17.03 -6.30
C ASP A 578 -12.69 15.68 -5.59
N ARG A 579 -12.23 15.57 -4.33
CA ARG A 579 -12.24 14.32 -3.55
C ARG A 579 -13.63 13.72 -3.39
N THR A 580 -14.67 14.55 -3.44
CA THR A 580 -16.06 14.07 -3.43
C THR A 580 -16.39 13.22 -4.66
N SER A 581 -15.56 13.21 -5.71
CA SER A 581 -15.77 12.48 -6.97
C SER A 581 -14.75 11.35 -7.20
N LEU A 582 -13.93 11.04 -6.19
CA LEU A 582 -12.95 9.95 -6.24
C LEU A 582 -13.41 8.78 -5.39
N PHE A 583 -13.23 7.58 -5.93
CA PHE A 583 -13.65 6.34 -5.30
C PHE A 583 -12.54 5.30 -5.38
N LYS A 584 -12.34 4.56 -4.29
CA LYS A 584 -11.44 3.42 -4.25
C LYS A 584 -12.19 2.17 -4.73
N VAL A 585 -11.61 1.46 -5.67
CA VAL A 585 -12.13 0.20 -6.20
C VAL A 585 -11.16 -0.91 -5.80
N THR A 586 -11.68 -1.90 -5.08
CA THR A 586 -10.89 -2.99 -4.49
C THR A 586 -11.50 -4.33 -4.85
N LYS A 587 -10.73 -5.22 -5.46
CA LYS A 587 -11.11 -6.58 -5.80
C LYS A 587 -11.20 -7.43 -4.53
N ILE A 588 -12.31 -8.16 -4.39
CA ILE A 588 -12.61 -8.98 -3.21
C ILE A 588 -12.45 -10.47 -3.51
N TYR A 589 -12.96 -10.93 -4.67
CA TYR A 589 -12.96 -12.33 -5.07
C TYR A 589 -12.84 -12.49 -6.59
N ASP A 590 -12.17 -13.57 -7.02
CA ASP A 590 -12.28 -14.11 -8.36
C ASP A 590 -13.59 -14.90 -8.46
N ALA A 591 -14.47 -14.57 -9.41
CA ALA A 591 -15.66 -15.36 -9.65
C ALA A 591 -15.26 -16.73 -10.22
N VAL A 592 -15.75 -17.82 -9.62
CA VAL A 592 -15.33 -19.18 -9.96
C VAL A 592 -15.81 -19.64 -11.35
N ASP A 593 -16.83 -18.99 -11.92
CA ASP A 593 -17.51 -19.46 -13.14
C ASP A 593 -17.91 -18.36 -14.17
N ASP A 594 -17.59 -17.07 -13.95
CA ASP A 594 -17.88 -15.97 -14.89
C ASP A 594 -16.69 -15.02 -15.01
N ILE A 595 -16.44 -14.50 -16.22
CA ILE A 595 -15.21 -13.83 -16.68
C ILE A 595 -14.91 -12.48 -15.98
N ASN A 596 -15.69 -12.06 -14.97
CA ASN A 596 -15.57 -10.74 -14.32
C ASN A 596 -15.37 -10.85 -12.80
N SER A 597 -14.31 -10.23 -12.29
CA SER A 597 -14.03 -10.09 -10.85
C SER A 597 -15.07 -9.27 -10.08
N ILE A 598 -15.18 -9.51 -8.77
CA ILE A 598 -16.08 -8.78 -7.86
C ILE A 598 -15.30 -7.73 -7.07
N TYR A 599 -15.86 -6.53 -6.98
CA TYR A 599 -15.23 -5.35 -6.37
C TYR A 599 -16.13 -4.69 -5.33
N THR A 600 -15.53 -4.01 -4.36
CA THR A 600 -16.18 -2.92 -3.61
C THR A 600 -15.84 -1.56 -4.21
N ILE A 601 -16.74 -0.59 -4.07
CA ILE A 601 -16.49 0.82 -4.37
C ILE A 601 -16.62 1.60 -3.06
N THR A 602 -15.59 2.35 -2.67
CA THR A 602 -15.51 3.07 -1.39
C THR A 602 -15.23 4.55 -1.63
N SER A 603 -15.82 5.44 -0.83
CA SER A 603 -15.57 6.88 -0.91
C SER A 603 -14.15 7.26 -0.48
N MET A 604 -13.47 8.14 -1.24
CA MET A 604 -12.17 8.71 -0.82
C MET A 604 -12.31 9.75 0.31
N LEU A 605 -13.52 10.00 0.83
CA LEU A 605 -13.74 10.87 1.98
C LEU A 605 -13.64 10.12 3.32
N ASP A 606 -13.95 8.82 3.34
CA ASP A 606 -13.92 7.94 4.52
C ASP A 606 -13.91 6.47 4.01
N ASN A 607 -12.85 5.70 4.33
CA ASN A 607 -12.70 4.32 3.86
C ASN A 607 -13.72 3.34 4.44
N SER A 608 -14.41 3.70 5.52
CA SER A 608 -15.50 2.90 6.06
C SER A 608 -16.79 3.07 5.25
N MET A 609 -16.86 4.09 4.38
CA MET A 609 -18.06 4.45 3.62
C MET A 609 -18.07 3.77 2.26
N HIS A 610 -18.75 2.63 2.20
CA HIS A 610 -18.93 1.83 1.00
C HIS A 610 -20.15 2.31 0.20
N LEU A 611 -20.04 2.26 -1.11
CA LEU A 611 -21.20 2.35 -1.99
C LEU A 611 -22.09 1.14 -1.73
N GLN A 612 -23.35 1.40 -1.38
CA GLN A 612 -24.36 0.38 -1.11
C GLN A 612 -25.61 0.65 -1.95
N ILE A 613 -26.17 -0.43 -2.50
CA ILE A 613 -27.48 -0.40 -3.18
C ILE A 613 -28.57 -0.80 -2.19
N LEU A 614 -29.46 0.14 -1.87
CA LEU A 614 -30.61 -0.09 -1.00
C LEU A 614 -31.66 -1.00 -1.66
N ALA A 615 -32.56 -1.56 -0.84
CA ALA A 615 -33.67 -2.42 -1.28
C ALA A 615 -34.68 -1.76 -2.24
N ASN A 616 -34.58 -0.45 -2.45
CA ASN A 616 -35.37 0.31 -3.43
C ASN A 616 -34.58 0.71 -4.69
N GLY A 617 -33.34 0.20 -4.83
CA GLY A 617 -32.41 0.45 -5.93
C GLY A 617 -31.54 1.70 -5.76
N GLN A 618 -31.77 2.55 -4.76
CA GLN A 618 -31.00 3.78 -4.59
C GLN A 618 -29.56 3.50 -4.14
N ALA A 619 -28.60 4.22 -4.73
CA ALA A 619 -27.20 4.16 -4.36
C ALA A 619 -26.88 5.18 -3.26
N VAL A 620 -26.35 4.70 -2.14
CA VAL A 620 -25.93 5.52 -1.01
C VAL A 620 -24.51 5.15 -0.59
N VAL A 621 -23.89 5.98 0.25
CA VAL A 621 -22.75 5.54 1.05
C VAL A 621 -23.20 5.11 2.44
N ASP A 622 -22.79 3.93 2.87
CA ASP A 622 -23.06 3.40 4.20
C ASP A 622 -21.76 2.91 4.86
N ARG A 623 -21.73 2.95 6.20
CA ARG A 623 -20.59 2.53 6.99
C ARG A 623 -20.63 1.02 7.19
N ILE A 624 -19.63 0.32 6.66
CA ILE A 624 -19.54 -1.14 6.76
C ILE A 624 -18.32 -1.53 7.57
N TYR A 625 -18.56 -2.24 8.67
CA TYR A 625 -17.52 -2.79 9.52
C TYR A 625 -17.99 -4.04 10.27
N PRO A 626 -17.19 -5.12 10.32
CA PRO A 626 -15.89 -5.35 9.65
C PRO A 626 -16.02 -5.65 8.16
N TYR A 627 -14.92 -5.72 7.41
CA TYR A 627 -14.91 -6.09 5.97
C TYR A 627 -15.64 -7.42 5.67
N GLU A 628 -15.69 -8.32 6.65
CA GLU A 628 -16.43 -9.59 6.61
C GLU A 628 -17.96 -9.41 6.54
N SER A 629 -18.47 -8.20 6.75
CA SER A 629 -19.89 -7.84 6.68
C SER A 629 -20.34 -7.36 5.29
N ILE A 630 -19.45 -7.30 4.29
CA ILE A 630 -19.80 -6.97 2.91
C ILE A 630 -20.80 -8.00 2.38
N THR A 631 -21.91 -7.52 1.84
CA THR A 631 -22.96 -8.34 1.23
C THR A 631 -23.04 -8.08 -0.27
N SER A 632 -23.95 -8.76 -0.96
CA SER A 632 -24.21 -8.50 -2.38
C SER A 632 -24.63 -7.05 -2.65
N ALA A 633 -25.14 -6.31 -1.67
CA ALA A 633 -25.57 -4.92 -1.82
C ALA A 633 -24.39 -3.95 -2.06
N GLU A 634 -23.16 -4.34 -1.70
CA GLU A 634 -21.95 -3.51 -1.80
C GLU A 634 -20.90 -4.10 -2.76
N MET A 635 -21.27 -5.18 -3.42
CA MET A 635 -20.46 -5.86 -4.42
C MET A 635 -20.87 -5.41 -5.82
N PHE A 636 -19.87 -5.14 -6.65
CA PHE A 636 -20.05 -4.66 -8.03
C PHE A 636 -19.16 -5.44 -9.00
N ARG A 637 -19.61 -5.58 -10.24
CA ARG A 637 -18.82 -6.06 -11.38
C ARG A 637 -18.72 -4.95 -12.42
N PHE A 638 -17.59 -4.88 -13.10
CA PHE A 638 -17.39 -3.96 -14.22
C PHE A 638 -17.43 -4.74 -15.52
N GLU A 639 -18.34 -4.37 -16.41
CA GLU A 639 -18.48 -4.98 -17.73
C GLU A 639 -18.17 -3.94 -18.82
N PRO A 640 -17.17 -4.20 -19.69
CA PRO A 640 -16.83 -3.29 -20.76
C PRO A 640 -17.87 -3.32 -21.90
N VAL A 641 -18.30 -2.14 -22.36
CA VAL A 641 -19.24 -1.91 -23.47
C VAL A 641 -18.72 -0.78 -24.35
N GLY A 642 -17.81 -1.12 -25.28
CA GLY A 642 -17.02 -0.14 -26.03
C GLY A 642 -16.15 0.71 -25.11
N ARG A 643 -16.07 2.02 -25.35
CA ARG A 643 -15.32 2.96 -24.48
C ARG A 643 -15.91 3.20 -23.09
N TYR A 644 -16.93 2.45 -22.69
CA TYR A 644 -17.66 2.63 -21.44
C TYR A 644 -17.74 1.33 -20.66
N PHE A 645 -18.12 1.44 -19.39
CA PHE A 645 -18.38 0.33 -18.51
C PHE A 645 -19.81 0.40 -18.00
N ASN A 646 -20.45 -0.76 -17.94
CA ASN A 646 -21.59 -0.99 -17.07
C ASN A 646 -21.05 -1.34 -15.69
N ILE A 647 -21.56 -0.67 -14.66
CA ILE A 647 -21.28 -1.03 -13.25
C ILE A 647 -22.47 -1.87 -12.79
N ILE A 648 -22.30 -3.19 -12.76
CA ILE A 648 -23.34 -4.15 -12.41
C ILE A 648 -23.35 -4.33 -10.90
N SER A 649 -24.48 -4.07 -10.25
CA SER A 649 -24.62 -4.40 -8.84
C SER A 649 -24.84 -5.89 -8.68
N CYS A 650 -24.12 -6.53 -7.75
CA CYS A 650 -24.38 -7.91 -7.36
C CYS A 650 -25.67 -8.05 -6.52
N ALA A 651 -26.29 -6.94 -6.11
CA ALA A 651 -27.64 -6.94 -5.56
C ALA A 651 -28.63 -7.54 -6.56
N TYR A 652 -29.76 -8.04 -6.05
CA TYR A 652 -30.82 -8.62 -6.88
C TYR A 652 -30.37 -9.74 -7.84
N GLY A 653 -29.27 -10.44 -7.52
CA GLY A 653 -28.76 -11.54 -8.35
C GLY A 653 -27.88 -11.10 -9.52
N GLY A 654 -27.37 -9.86 -9.53
CA GLY A 654 -26.38 -9.44 -10.52
C GLY A 654 -26.96 -8.99 -11.86
N THR A 655 -28.23 -8.63 -11.91
CA THR A 655 -28.97 -8.30 -13.16
C THR A 655 -29.19 -6.81 -13.38
N GLU A 656 -28.87 -5.96 -12.40
CA GLU A 656 -29.11 -4.52 -12.49
C GLU A 656 -27.82 -3.71 -12.64
N VAL A 657 -27.88 -2.65 -13.44
CA VAL A 657 -26.78 -1.74 -13.70
C VAL A 657 -26.99 -0.40 -13.01
N LEU A 658 -25.92 0.18 -12.46
CA LEU A 658 -25.94 1.49 -11.83
C LEU A 658 -26.13 2.58 -12.89
N ALA A 659 -27.20 3.36 -12.75
CA ALA A 659 -27.61 4.31 -13.76
C ALA A 659 -28.16 5.62 -13.18
N VAL A 660 -28.35 6.59 -14.07
CA VAL A 660 -29.02 7.85 -13.78
C VAL A 660 -30.50 7.72 -14.15
N ILE A 661 -31.40 7.72 -13.17
CA ILE A 661 -32.81 7.49 -13.47
C ILE A 661 -33.48 8.77 -14.01
N ASN A 662 -33.19 9.94 -13.42
CA ASN A 662 -33.88 11.20 -13.76
C ASN A 662 -32.90 12.36 -13.91
N THR A 663 -32.89 13.03 -15.06
CA THR A 663 -32.00 14.19 -15.33
C THR A 663 -32.33 15.44 -14.50
N SER A 664 -33.45 15.44 -13.77
CA SER A 664 -33.86 16.51 -12.86
C SER A 664 -33.48 16.27 -11.38
N THR A 665 -33.04 15.06 -11.02
CA THR A 665 -32.52 14.73 -9.68
C THR A 665 -31.13 14.13 -9.81
N PRO A 666 -30.13 14.56 -9.02
CA PRO A 666 -28.76 14.12 -9.22
C PRO A 666 -28.49 12.68 -8.76
N ASP A 667 -29.41 12.02 -8.04
CA ASP A 667 -29.19 10.72 -7.39
C ASP A 667 -29.03 9.54 -8.38
N LEU A 668 -28.13 8.61 -8.04
CA LEU A 668 -27.90 7.35 -8.74
C LEU A 668 -28.78 6.22 -8.18
N SER A 669 -29.13 5.27 -9.05
CA SER A 669 -29.89 4.07 -8.67
C SER A 669 -29.68 2.94 -9.68
N THR A 670 -29.95 1.71 -9.31
CA THR A 670 -29.88 0.55 -10.20
C THR A 670 -31.11 0.44 -11.12
N VAL A 671 -30.93 -0.12 -12.33
CA VAL A 671 -31.99 -0.39 -13.33
C VAL A 671 -31.80 -1.75 -14.02
N GLU A 672 -32.90 -2.40 -14.41
CA GLU A 672 -32.91 -3.73 -15.06
C GLU A 672 -32.50 -3.74 -16.54
N GLN A 673 -32.50 -2.59 -17.23
CA GLN A 673 -32.16 -2.51 -18.67
C GLN A 673 -31.01 -1.55 -18.93
N GLU A 674 -30.07 -2.01 -19.77
CA GLU A 674 -29.01 -1.17 -20.29
C GLU A 674 -29.57 0.03 -21.06
N SER A 675 -29.00 1.20 -20.78
CA SER A 675 -29.26 2.43 -21.51
C SER A 675 -28.02 3.31 -21.51
N THR A 676 -28.01 4.35 -22.34
CA THR A 676 -26.93 5.35 -22.32
C THR A 676 -26.75 6.03 -20.96
N LYS A 677 -27.75 5.95 -20.06
CA LYS A 677 -27.68 6.48 -18.69
C LYS A 677 -26.96 5.55 -17.71
N ALA A 678 -26.66 4.30 -18.10
CA ALA A 678 -25.92 3.31 -17.29
C ALA A 678 -24.45 3.17 -17.72
N ARG A 679 -24.01 3.91 -18.75
CA ARG A 679 -22.66 3.84 -19.29
C ARG A 679 -21.73 4.83 -18.61
N TRP A 680 -20.63 4.31 -18.07
CA TRP A 680 -19.63 5.07 -17.32
C TRP A 680 -18.26 5.01 -17.99
N GLU A 681 -17.64 6.15 -18.18
CA GLU A 681 -16.24 6.29 -18.51
C GLU A 681 -15.44 6.31 -17.19
N ILE A 682 -14.39 5.48 -17.10
CA ILE A 682 -13.61 5.28 -15.88
C ILE A 682 -12.24 5.91 -16.07
N TYR A 683 -11.85 6.78 -15.14
CA TYR A 683 -10.54 7.45 -15.16
C TYR A 683 -9.76 7.05 -13.91
N ARG A 684 -8.57 6.45 -14.09
CA ARG A 684 -7.69 6.13 -12.97
C ARG A 684 -7.02 7.40 -12.44
N TYR A 685 -7.01 7.60 -11.13
CA TYR A 685 -6.34 8.71 -10.47
C TYR A 685 -4.95 8.27 -9.98
N THR A 686 -3.89 8.92 -10.48
CA THR A 686 -2.48 8.64 -10.16
C THR A 686 -1.79 9.78 -9.40
N GLY A 687 -2.54 10.80 -8.96
CA GLY A 687 -2.01 12.00 -8.31
C GLY A 687 -1.36 11.77 -6.93
N VAL A 688 -0.74 12.82 -6.40
CA VAL A 688 0.15 12.79 -5.22
C VAL A 688 -0.60 12.50 -3.90
N GLU A 689 -0.09 11.53 -3.13
CA GLU A 689 -0.51 11.17 -1.77
C GLU A 689 -0.36 12.37 -0.81
N GLN A 690 -1.38 12.65 0.02
CA GLN A 690 -1.29 13.62 1.10
C GLN A 690 -1.38 12.91 2.45
N ALA A 691 -0.53 13.26 3.40
CA ALA A 691 -0.43 12.60 4.70
C ALA A 691 -0.80 13.56 5.83
N ASN A 692 -2.09 13.70 6.16
CA ASN A 692 -2.48 14.22 7.48
C ASN A 692 -3.57 13.32 8.07
N VAL A 693 -3.22 12.59 9.14
CA VAL A 693 -4.21 11.96 10.02
C VAL A 693 -4.48 12.94 11.15
N THR A 694 -5.75 13.28 11.38
CA THR A 694 -6.15 14.12 12.52
C THR A 694 -6.68 13.22 13.63
N VAL A 695 -6.08 13.31 14.81
CA VAL A 695 -6.59 12.67 16.03
C VAL A 695 -7.40 13.69 16.80
N GLU A 696 -8.65 13.37 17.12
CA GLU A 696 -9.45 14.16 18.04
C GLU A 696 -9.37 13.56 19.45
N TYR A 697 -8.91 14.38 20.39
CA TYR A 697 -8.85 14.06 21.82
C TYR A 697 -9.48 15.19 22.64
N PRO A 698 -9.89 14.94 23.89
CA PRO A 698 -10.50 15.97 24.73
C PRO A 698 -9.58 17.19 24.89
N SER A 699 -10.10 18.38 24.62
CA SER A 699 -9.32 19.64 24.71
C SER A 699 -8.77 19.92 26.12
N SER A 700 -9.33 19.28 27.15
CA SER A 700 -8.83 19.37 28.53
C SER A 700 -7.45 18.74 28.71
N TRP A 701 -7.02 17.83 27.82
CA TRP A 701 -5.72 17.19 27.90
C TRP A 701 -4.57 18.17 27.68
N ASP A 702 -4.74 19.15 26.79
CA ASP A 702 -3.74 20.20 26.56
C ASP A 702 -3.68 21.21 27.72
N ASP A 703 -4.78 21.34 28.47
CA ASP A 703 -4.94 22.33 29.52
C ASP A 703 -4.40 21.83 30.88
N VAL A 704 -4.92 20.68 31.33
CA VAL A 704 -4.68 20.09 32.65
C VAL A 704 -3.91 18.77 32.58
N GLY A 705 -3.80 18.15 31.41
CA GLY A 705 -3.31 16.77 31.26
C GLY A 705 -4.42 15.72 31.39
N ILE A 706 -4.02 14.45 31.36
CA ILE A 706 -4.89 13.30 31.57
C ILE A 706 -4.96 13.04 33.08
N ILE A 707 -6.14 12.91 33.64
CA ILE A 707 -6.31 12.63 35.07
C ILE A 707 -6.32 11.12 35.23
N SER A 708 -5.48 10.63 36.12
CA SER A 708 -5.40 9.21 36.46
C SER A 708 -6.69 8.64 37.05
N GLU A 709 -6.82 7.32 37.01
CA GLU A 709 -7.98 6.56 37.48
C GLU A 709 -9.29 7.05 36.82
N ARG A 710 -9.19 7.51 35.56
CA ARG A 710 -10.34 7.90 34.72
C ARG A 710 -10.28 7.23 33.36
N THR A 711 -11.46 7.11 32.76
CA THR A 711 -11.66 6.60 31.41
C THR A 711 -11.97 7.77 30.47
N TYR A 712 -11.38 7.73 29.28
CA TYR A 712 -11.52 8.75 28.26
C TYR A 712 -11.87 8.14 26.91
N ASP A 713 -12.78 8.78 26.19
CA ASP A 713 -13.06 8.46 24.80
C ASP A 713 -12.11 9.27 23.90
N VAL A 714 -11.50 8.59 22.94
CA VAL A 714 -10.57 9.14 21.95
C VAL A 714 -11.07 8.73 20.58
N SER A 715 -11.12 9.65 19.61
CA SER A 715 -11.56 9.35 18.26
C SER A 715 -10.49 9.68 17.24
N VAL A 716 -10.42 8.86 16.19
CA VAL A 716 -9.68 9.22 14.98
C VAL A 716 -10.71 9.63 13.95
N GLU A 717 -10.51 10.76 13.30
CA GLU A 717 -11.20 10.99 12.04
C GLU A 717 -10.37 10.30 10.95
N PRO A 718 -10.84 9.17 10.37
CA PRO A 718 -10.10 8.47 9.34
C PRO A 718 -10.21 9.24 8.04
N ILE A 719 -9.45 10.31 7.91
CA ILE A 719 -9.29 10.96 6.61
C ILE A 719 -8.13 10.27 5.90
N LEU A 720 -8.42 9.42 4.92
CA LEU A 720 -7.39 8.74 4.13
C LEU A 720 -7.24 9.35 2.73
N TRP A 721 -5.98 9.51 2.30
CA TRP A 721 -5.61 10.01 0.98
C TRP A 721 -4.51 9.17 0.32
N SER A 722 -4.45 7.86 0.61
CA SER A 722 -3.54 6.98 -0.12
C SER A 722 -4.26 6.32 -1.29
N THR A 723 -3.62 6.33 -2.46
CA THR A 723 -4.05 5.57 -3.63
C THR A 723 -3.74 4.07 -3.48
N CYS A 724 -2.99 3.67 -2.44
CA CYS A 724 -2.63 2.28 -2.19
C CYS A 724 -3.82 1.46 -1.67
N THR A 725 -3.99 0.26 -2.22
CA THR A 725 -5.15 -0.59 -1.97
C THR A 725 -4.99 -1.56 -0.81
N ASN A 726 -3.75 -1.75 -0.31
CA ASN A 726 -3.40 -2.66 0.79
C ASN A 726 -3.12 -1.96 2.14
N ILE A 727 -3.57 -0.72 2.29
CA ILE A 727 -3.45 0.05 3.53
C ILE A 727 -4.74 -0.13 4.31
N GLY A 728 -4.65 -0.74 5.49
CA GLY A 728 -5.77 -0.88 6.41
C GLY A 728 -6.06 0.43 7.15
N GLU A 729 -7.06 0.43 8.02
CA GLU A 729 -7.48 1.67 8.68
C GLU A 729 -6.50 2.14 9.76
N PRO A 730 -6.31 3.46 9.92
CA PRO A 730 -5.59 3.99 11.06
C PRO A 730 -6.35 3.69 12.34
N TYR A 731 -5.63 3.19 13.33
CA TYR A 731 -6.12 3.05 14.69
C TYR A 731 -5.13 3.70 15.65
N ILE A 732 -5.62 4.11 16.83
CA ILE A 732 -4.75 4.56 17.91
C ILE A 732 -4.47 3.40 18.83
N ASP A 733 -3.24 3.38 19.34
CA ASP A 733 -2.83 2.49 20.41
C ASP A 733 -1.76 3.20 21.24
N LEU A 734 -1.42 2.60 22.38
CA LEU A 734 -0.26 3.02 23.13
C LEU A 734 1.01 2.65 22.36
N HIS A 735 2.01 3.51 22.49
CA HIS A 735 3.37 3.12 22.12
C HIS A 735 3.82 1.95 23.00
N ASP A 736 4.52 0.98 22.43
CA ASP A 736 4.88 -0.27 23.11
C ASP A 736 5.65 -0.06 24.44
N ASP A 737 6.42 1.03 24.53
CA ASP A 737 7.17 1.42 25.74
C ASP A 737 6.29 1.98 26.88
N PHE A 738 5.01 2.24 26.64
CA PHE A 738 4.10 2.95 27.56
C PHE A 738 2.83 2.15 27.91
N THR A 739 2.78 0.86 27.56
CA THR A 739 1.63 -0.01 27.84
C THR A 739 1.37 -0.22 29.34
N ASP A 740 2.29 0.17 30.20
CA ASP A 740 2.15 0.07 31.65
C ASP A 740 1.54 1.34 32.29
N MET A 741 1.22 2.36 31.50
CA MET A 741 0.61 3.62 31.94
C MET A 741 -0.92 3.55 32.00
N GLY A 742 -1.50 2.60 31.30
CA GLY A 742 -2.94 2.38 31.23
C GLY A 742 -3.30 1.39 30.12
N ASP A 743 -4.58 1.11 29.99
CA ASP A 743 -5.10 0.23 28.95
C ASP A 743 -5.82 1.05 27.88
N PHE A 744 -5.46 0.80 26.62
CA PHE A 744 -6.14 1.39 25.47
C PHE A 744 -6.89 0.29 24.72
N THR A 745 -8.20 0.46 24.58
CA THR A 745 -9.03 -0.45 23.78
C THR A 745 -9.52 0.31 22.57
N TRP A 746 -9.20 -0.20 21.38
CA TRP A 746 -9.73 0.34 20.13
C TRP A 746 -10.95 -0.47 19.69
N ASN A 747 -12.07 0.20 19.44
CA ASN A 747 -13.22 -0.42 18.78
C ASN A 747 -13.17 -0.13 17.29
N GLU A 748 -12.67 -1.12 16.55
CA GLU A 748 -12.52 -1.07 15.10
C GLU A 748 -13.85 -0.77 14.39
N ASN A 749 -15.01 -1.19 14.95
CA ASN A 749 -16.32 -0.97 14.31
C ASN A 749 -16.83 0.47 14.42
N THR A 750 -16.41 1.21 15.43
CA THR A 750 -16.91 2.57 15.69
C THR A 750 -15.89 3.65 15.38
N GLY A 751 -14.62 3.29 15.18
CA GLY A 751 -13.51 4.25 15.07
C GLY A 751 -13.27 5.03 16.39
N LEU A 752 -13.70 4.44 17.50
CA LEU A 752 -13.59 5.02 18.83
C LEU A 752 -12.65 4.18 19.68
N GLY A 753 -11.69 4.84 20.31
CA GLY A 753 -10.83 4.28 21.32
C GLY A 753 -11.30 4.68 22.72
N THR A 754 -11.09 3.79 23.67
CA THR A 754 -11.28 4.06 25.09
C THR A 754 -9.95 3.89 25.79
N PHE A 755 -9.45 4.96 26.42
CA PHE A 755 -8.24 4.93 27.23
C PHE A 755 -8.57 4.94 28.73
N VAL A 756 -8.04 3.99 29.46
CA VAL A 756 -8.10 3.94 30.93
C VAL A 756 -6.72 4.36 31.46
N ALA A 757 -6.63 5.56 32.02
CA ALA A 757 -5.39 6.09 32.57
C ALA A 757 -5.14 5.49 33.96
N GLU A 758 -4.24 4.51 34.09
CA GLU A 758 -4.04 3.79 35.34
C GLU A 758 -2.93 4.39 36.23
N LYS A 759 -1.86 4.91 35.63
CA LYS A 759 -0.66 5.35 36.37
C LYS A 759 -0.23 6.76 35.98
N PHE A 760 0.39 7.48 36.92
CA PHE A 760 0.82 8.86 36.71
C PHE A 760 2.15 8.91 35.95
N GLY A 761 2.37 9.92 35.11
CA GLY A 761 3.58 10.11 34.30
C GLY A 761 3.29 10.34 32.82
N THR A 762 4.29 10.25 31.95
CA THR A 762 4.13 10.48 30.51
C THR A 762 3.53 9.26 29.82
N VAL A 763 2.57 9.47 28.92
CA VAL A 763 2.03 8.45 28.01
C VAL A 763 2.17 8.92 26.57
N ARG A 764 2.41 7.98 25.65
CA ARG A 764 2.46 8.24 24.20
C ARG A 764 1.38 7.45 23.49
N PHE A 765 0.48 8.17 22.83
CA PHE A 765 -0.47 7.61 21.86
C PHE A 765 0.17 7.62 20.49
N VAL A 766 -0.05 6.56 19.72
CA VAL A 766 0.48 6.41 18.38
C VAL A 766 -0.67 6.04 17.45
N CYS A 767 -0.81 6.80 16.38
CA CYS A 767 -1.62 6.39 15.24
C CYS A 767 -0.82 5.37 14.42
N LYS A 768 -1.33 4.13 14.39
CA LYS A 768 -0.78 2.98 13.68
C LYS A 768 -1.64 2.70 12.44
N ILE A 769 -1.01 2.36 11.32
CA ILE A 769 -1.70 1.82 10.15
C ILE A 769 -1.17 0.43 9.81
N PRO A 770 -2.04 -0.56 9.58
CA PRO A 770 -1.64 -1.86 9.06
C PRO A 770 -1.38 -1.82 7.55
N TYR A 771 -0.34 -2.51 7.13
CA TYR A 771 0.01 -2.76 5.73
C TYR A 771 0.13 -4.27 5.52
N GLY A 772 -0.20 -4.76 4.31
CA GLY A 772 -0.21 -6.19 3.97
C GLY A 772 1.00 -6.99 4.51
N ASN A 773 0.77 -8.27 4.87
CA ASN A 773 1.69 -9.18 5.58
C ASN A 773 1.78 -8.98 7.12
N GLY A 774 0.78 -8.35 7.74
CA GLY A 774 0.69 -8.23 9.20
C GLY A 774 1.69 -7.25 9.81
N GLN A 775 2.17 -6.30 9.02
CA GLN A 775 3.07 -5.23 9.47
C GLN A 775 2.26 -3.97 9.79
N THR A 776 2.73 -3.17 10.74
CA THR A 776 2.14 -1.88 11.11
C THR A 776 3.18 -0.77 11.03
N ALA A 777 2.78 0.43 10.61
CA ALA A 777 3.62 1.62 10.64
C ALA A 777 3.03 2.70 11.55
N ASN A 778 3.91 3.40 12.27
CA ASN A 778 3.55 4.54 13.10
C ASN A 778 3.56 5.82 12.25
N ILE A 779 2.49 6.60 12.30
CA ILE A 779 2.33 7.79 11.44
C ILE A 779 2.57 9.06 12.23
N VAL A 780 1.86 9.19 13.35
CA VAL A 780 1.93 10.34 14.23
C VAL A 780 1.83 9.86 15.67
N SER A 781 2.53 10.54 16.57
CA SER A 781 2.51 10.25 18.00
C SER A 781 2.25 11.52 18.80
N TYR A 782 1.50 11.38 19.89
CA TYR A 782 1.15 12.46 20.80
C TYR A 782 1.53 12.08 22.23
N ASP A 783 2.26 12.95 22.91
CA ASP A 783 2.69 12.75 24.30
C ASP A 783 1.82 13.58 25.25
N PHE A 784 1.27 12.95 26.27
CA PHE A 784 0.49 13.61 27.30
C PHE A 784 1.00 13.26 28.70
N GLN A 785 0.75 14.16 29.65
CA GLN A 785 1.01 13.90 31.07
C GLN A 785 -0.23 13.33 31.73
N ILE A 786 -0.08 12.20 32.40
CA ILE A 786 -1.06 11.65 33.33
C ILE A 786 -0.76 12.18 34.73
N VAL A 787 -1.61 13.06 35.24
CA VAL A 787 -1.50 13.66 36.58
C VAL A 787 -2.31 12.87 37.61
N PRO A 788 -1.89 12.85 38.90
CA PRO A 788 -2.70 12.28 39.97
C PRO A 788 -4.08 12.95 40.05
N GLN A 789 -5.08 12.26 40.58
CA GLN A 789 -6.32 12.92 40.98
C GLN A 789 -6.07 14.00 42.02
N GLU A 790 -6.91 15.03 42.06
CA GLU A 790 -6.86 15.98 43.15
C GLU A 790 -7.26 15.31 44.46
N GLY A 791 -6.50 15.55 45.52
CA GLY A 791 -6.71 14.88 46.79
C GLY A 791 -5.56 15.07 47.76
N THR A 792 -5.69 14.48 48.93
CA THR A 792 -4.64 14.48 49.96
C THR A 792 -3.75 13.26 49.80
N TYR A 793 -2.45 13.44 49.92
CA TYR A 793 -1.44 12.40 49.71
C TYR A 793 -0.39 12.39 50.82
N TYR A 794 0.17 11.21 51.05
CA TYR A 794 1.44 11.01 51.72
C TYR A 794 2.52 10.80 50.66
N ILE A 795 3.64 11.50 50.80
CA ILE A 795 4.80 11.35 49.92
C ILE A 795 5.90 10.72 50.76
N GLN A 796 6.30 9.49 50.42
CA GLN A 796 7.24 8.68 51.21
C GLN A 796 8.53 8.47 50.43
N ASN A 797 9.68 8.70 51.05
CA ASN A 797 10.97 8.44 50.43
C ASN A 797 11.24 6.93 50.40
N VAL A 798 11.67 6.41 49.25
CA VAL A 798 11.90 4.98 49.07
C VAL A 798 13.13 4.49 49.85
N GLN A 799 14.15 5.33 50.06
CA GLN A 799 15.40 4.92 50.71
C GLN A 799 15.27 4.82 52.23
N THR A 800 14.54 5.75 52.84
CA THR A 800 14.46 5.91 54.30
C THR A 800 13.12 5.48 54.87
N GLU A 801 12.10 5.27 54.03
CA GLU A 801 10.72 5.00 54.40
C GLU A 801 10.04 6.13 55.19
N ASN A 802 10.72 7.29 55.33
CA ASN A 802 10.20 8.49 55.97
C ASN A 802 9.31 9.31 55.00
N TYR A 803 8.49 10.18 55.56
CA TYR A 803 7.47 10.94 54.86
C TYR A 803 7.83 12.42 54.78
N VAL A 804 7.45 13.08 53.69
CA VAL A 804 7.60 14.52 53.53
C VAL A 804 6.80 15.25 54.60
N ASP A 805 7.49 16.02 55.42
CA ASP A 805 6.97 16.69 56.61
C ASP A 805 7.20 18.19 56.52
N THR A 806 6.12 18.97 56.74
CA THR A 806 6.27 20.42 56.92
C THR A 806 6.94 20.77 58.24
N GLY A 807 6.81 19.92 59.24
CA GLY A 807 7.43 20.08 60.52
C GLY A 807 6.65 20.85 61.54
N ALA A 808 6.31 20.17 62.63
CA ALA A 808 5.42 20.67 63.70
C ALA A 808 5.99 21.84 64.53
N TRP A 809 7.25 22.24 64.32
CA TRP A 809 7.95 23.21 65.18
C TRP A 809 7.97 24.65 64.61
N SER A 810 7.64 24.85 63.31
CA SER A 810 7.63 26.19 62.68
C SER A 810 6.84 26.22 61.37
N ASP A 811 5.66 26.84 61.37
CA ASP A 811 4.83 27.08 60.17
C ASP A 811 5.14 28.39 59.46
N ALA A 812 6.38 28.87 59.52
CA ALA A 812 6.77 30.08 58.80
C ALA A 812 6.92 29.81 57.29
N PRO A 813 6.50 30.73 56.40
CA PRO A 813 6.82 30.63 54.99
C PRO A 813 8.33 30.74 54.76
N ASN A 814 8.81 30.14 53.67
CA ASN A 814 10.22 30.00 53.30
C ASN A 814 11.07 29.21 54.31
N SER A 815 10.42 28.46 55.20
CA SER A 815 11.12 27.48 56.05
C SER A 815 11.33 26.16 55.31
N ALA A 816 12.36 25.43 55.70
CA ALA A 816 12.72 24.14 55.14
C ALA A 816 11.60 23.09 55.29
N VAL A 817 11.49 22.21 54.31
CA VAL A 817 10.72 20.97 54.37
C VAL A 817 11.69 19.81 54.61
N TYR A 818 11.29 18.83 55.42
CA TYR A 818 12.15 17.71 55.80
C TYR A 818 11.39 16.37 55.71
N GLN A 819 12.06 15.27 56.03
CA GLN A 819 11.42 13.96 56.14
C GLN A 819 11.33 13.51 57.59
N SER A 820 10.25 12.84 58.00
CA SER A 820 10.12 12.27 59.34
C SER A 820 9.37 10.93 59.36
N GLU A 821 9.42 10.22 60.47
CA GLU A 821 8.69 8.97 60.66
C GLU A 821 7.17 9.21 60.63
N PHE A 822 6.40 8.17 60.30
CA PHE A 822 4.94 8.29 60.22
C PHE A 822 4.31 8.60 61.59
N THR A 823 3.61 9.74 61.68
CA THR A 823 2.90 10.20 62.91
C THR A 823 1.39 10.39 62.72
N ASN A 824 0.84 10.02 61.56
CA ASN A 824 -0.56 10.26 61.14
C ASN A 824 -1.06 11.71 61.32
N GLY A 825 -0.16 12.67 61.54
CA GLY A 825 -0.48 14.09 61.69
C GLY A 825 -0.75 14.78 60.35
N THR A 826 -1.43 15.93 60.39
CA THR A 826 -1.70 16.74 59.20
C THR A 826 -0.45 17.35 58.58
N ASN A 827 0.66 17.43 59.33
CA ASN A 827 1.97 17.90 58.88
C ASN A 827 2.62 17.01 57.81
N LEU A 828 2.23 15.73 57.74
CA LEU A 828 2.67 14.77 56.73
C LEU A 828 1.77 14.70 55.49
N ARG A 829 0.64 15.42 55.49
CA ARG A 829 -0.39 15.36 54.45
C ARG A 829 -0.24 16.51 53.47
N TRP A 830 -0.25 16.17 52.19
CA TRP A 830 -0.06 17.11 51.08
C TRP A 830 -1.19 17.00 50.07
N ILE A 831 -1.89 18.11 49.84
CA ILE A 831 -2.98 18.24 48.87
C ILE A 831 -2.37 18.49 47.49
N ILE A 832 -2.64 17.60 46.54
CA ILE A 832 -2.28 17.78 45.13
C ILE A 832 -3.43 18.50 44.43
N GLU A 833 -3.13 19.64 43.82
CA GLU A 833 -4.06 20.47 43.05
C GLU A 833 -3.59 20.54 41.59
N HIS A 834 -4.51 20.45 40.63
CA HIS A 834 -4.22 20.63 39.23
C HIS A 834 -3.86 22.09 38.92
N ALA A 835 -2.96 22.32 37.96
CA ALA A 835 -2.62 23.66 37.49
C ALA A 835 -3.11 23.85 36.05
N GLU A 836 -4.27 24.50 35.89
CA GLU A 836 -4.86 24.84 34.59
C GLU A 836 -3.90 25.68 33.73
N GLY A 837 -3.89 25.43 32.43
CA GLY A 837 -3.09 26.12 31.43
C GLY A 837 -1.61 25.74 31.42
N THR A 838 -1.23 24.66 32.11
CA THR A 838 0.19 24.29 32.29
C THR A 838 0.62 23.02 31.56
N GLY A 839 -0.32 22.26 30.98
CA GLY A 839 -0.02 21.03 30.25
C GLY A 839 0.37 19.87 31.16
N GLY A 840 -0.30 19.71 32.32
CA GLY A 840 -0.11 18.56 33.21
C GLY A 840 0.84 18.75 34.39
N TYR A 841 1.04 19.98 34.88
CA TYR A 841 1.73 20.20 36.16
C TYR A 841 0.73 20.28 37.31
N VAL A 842 1.20 19.95 38.51
CA VAL A 842 0.43 20.03 39.75
C VAL A 842 1.09 20.98 40.74
N ARG A 843 0.32 21.41 41.73
CA ARG A 843 0.79 22.13 42.91
C ARG A 843 0.59 21.25 44.13
N ILE A 844 1.60 21.18 44.99
CA ILE A 844 1.62 20.30 46.16
C ILE A 844 1.52 21.18 47.41
N LYS A 845 0.38 21.18 48.09
CA LYS A 845 0.04 22.09 49.19
C LYS A 845 -0.02 21.37 50.53
N SER A 846 0.56 21.92 51.57
CA SER A 846 0.50 21.34 52.91
C SER A 846 -0.93 21.43 53.48
N ALA A 847 -1.46 20.32 53.98
CA ALA A 847 -2.75 20.29 54.70
C ALA A 847 -2.66 20.86 56.13
N TYR A 848 -1.46 21.20 56.60
CA TYR A 848 -1.22 21.77 57.93
C TYR A 848 -0.96 23.28 57.88
N SER A 849 -0.04 23.72 57.02
CA SER A 849 0.36 25.14 56.93
C SER A 849 -0.32 25.91 55.79
N GLU A 850 -1.04 25.22 54.89
CA GLU A 850 -1.64 25.77 53.66
C GLU A 850 -0.63 26.34 52.63
N TYR A 851 0.69 26.20 52.88
CA TYR A 851 1.75 26.60 51.97
C TYR A 851 2.11 25.50 50.97
N TYR A 852 2.66 25.91 49.82
CA TYR A 852 3.04 25.01 48.75
C TYR A 852 4.48 24.52 48.90
N LEU A 853 4.74 23.29 48.48
CA LEU A 853 6.08 22.78 48.26
C LEU A 853 6.72 23.61 47.13
N GLY A 854 7.83 24.27 47.43
CA GLY A 854 8.47 25.20 46.50
C GLY A 854 9.98 25.08 46.45
N VAL A 855 10.53 25.46 45.32
CA VAL A 855 11.96 25.61 45.10
C VAL A 855 12.36 27.06 45.33
N ASN A 856 13.41 27.30 46.11
CA ASN A 856 13.90 28.65 46.35
C ASN A 856 14.46 29.26 45.05
N SER A 857 13.82 30.33 44.56
CA SER A 857 14.20 30.97 43.29
C SER A 857 15.59 31.63 43.30
N ASN A 858 16.16 31.89 44.48
CA ASN A 858 17.49 32.46 44.63
C ASN A 858 18.58 31.38 44.77
N ASN A 859 18.20 30.14 45.07
CA ASN A 859 19.12 29.02 45.21
C ASN A 859 18.44 27.67 44.89
N ILE A 860 18.36 27.37 43.59
CA ILE A 860 17.59 26.24 43.05
C ILE A 860 18.16 24.86 43.38
N THR A 861 19.38 24.76 43.92
CA THR A 861 20.07 23.49 44.23
C THR A 861 20.10 23.14 45.72
N GLU A 862 19.54 23.99 46.59
CA GLU A 862 19.53 23.78 48.03
C GLU A 862 18.14 23.36 48.53
N VAL A 863 17.76 23.84 49.72
CA VAL A 863 16.64 23.36 50.54
C VAL A 863 15.30 23.68 49.89
N ILE A 864 14.43 22.67 49.86
CA ILE A 864 13.02 22.82 49.50
C ILE A 864 12.29 23.57 50.61
N GLU A 865 11.47 24.53 50.22
CA GLU A 865 10.84 25.47 51.14
C GLU A 865 9.32 25.48 51.07
N LYS A 866 8.68 25.99 52.12
CA LYS A 866 7.25 26.28 52.16
C LYS A 866 6.96 27.60 51.48
N SER A 867 6.51 27.58 50.23
CA SER A 867 6.17 28.77 49.48
C SER A 867 4.77 29.29 49.83
N ALA A 868 4.67 30.57 50.18
CA ALA A 868 3.40 31.27 50.41
C ALA A 868 2.77 31.83 49.13
N THR A 869 3.36 31.58 47.96
CA THR A 869 2.82 32.10 46.69
C THR A 869 1.44 31.51 46.43
N SER A 870 0.50 32.35 46.01
CA SER A 870 -0.83 31.94 45.55
C SER A 870 -0.94 31.95 44.03
N ASN A 871 0.15 32.24 43.31
CA ASN A 871 0.17 32.25 41.85
C ASN A 871 0.23 30.82 41.31
N SER A 872 -0.84 30.36 40.68
CA SER A 872 -0.95 29.00 40.10
C SER A 872 -0.02 28.74 38.91
N THR A 873 0.58 29.79 38.32
CA THR A 873 1.47 29.69 37.14
C THR A 873 2.95 29.82 37.47
N ASP A 874 3.30 29.96 38.75
CA ASP A 874 4.68 30.16 39.19
C ASP A 874 5.50 28.86 39.01
N PRO A 875 6.52 28.83 38.14
CA PRO A 875 7.25 27.60 37.81
C PRO A 875 7.99 27.00 39.01
N TYR A 876 8.25 27.76 40.08
CA TYR A 876 8.96 27.27 41.27
C TYR A 876 8.07 26.48 42.25
N VAL A 877 6.76 26.44 42.01
CA VAL A 877 5.79 25.64 42.79
C VAL A 877 4.99 24.67 41.91
N LEU A 878 5.34 24.60 40.63
CA LEU A 878 4.78 23.65 39.68
C LEU A 878 5.65 22.41 39.62
N TRP A 879 5.02 21.25 39.81
CA TRP A 879 5.69 19.96 39.89
C TRP A 879 5.08 19.00 38.88
N LYS A 880 5.92 18.21 38.24
CA LYS A 880 5.53 17.03 37.47
C LYS A 880 5.89 15.79 38.27
N ILE A 881 4.98 14.82 38.33
CA ILE A 881 5.19 13.55 39.03
C ILE A 881 5.35 12.47 37.97
N GLU A 882 6.59 12.05 37.74
CA GLU A 882 6.95 11.11 36.68
C GLU A 882 7.22 9.73 37.25
N LYS A 883 6.66 8.70 36.63
CA LYS A 883 6.95 7.33 37.00
C LYS A 883 8.38 6.94 36.65
N SER A 884 9.00 6.21 37.56
CA SER A 884 10.29 5.53 37.42
C SER A 884 10.06 4.00 37.49
N TYR A 885 11.10 3.21 37.71
CA TYR A 885 10.99 1.75 37.80
C TYR A 885 10.33 1.30 39.10
N PHE A 886 9.58 0.18 39.04
CA PHE A 886 8.96 -0.50 40.20
C PHE A 886 7.98 0.36 41.03
N ASN A 887 7.07 1.09 40.38
CA ASN A 887 6.03 1.91 41.02
C ASN A 887 6.57 3.03 41.94
N ARG A 888 7.72 3.61 41.55
CA ARG A 888 8.37 4.73 42.22
C ARG A 888 8.23 5.97 41.37
N PHE A 889 8.25 7.14 41.99
CA PHE A 889 8.04 8.41 41.31
C PHE A 889 9.22 9.35 41.50
N LEU A 890 9.53 10.09 40.44
CA LEU A 890 10.34 11.29 40.44
C LEU A 890 9.39 12.49 40.56
N ILE A 891 9.77 13.48 41.35
CA ILE A 891 9.00 14.71 41.49
C ILE A 891 9.89 15.83 40.98
N VAL A 892 9.52 16.40 39.83
CA VAL A 892 10.35 17.31 39.02
C VAL A 892 9.75 18.70 39.03
N CYS A 893 10.51 19.71 39.44
CA CYS A 893 10.02 21.09 39.43
C CYS A 893 10.12 21.69 38.02
N LYS A 894 9.07 22.39 37.58
CA LYS A 894 9.03 23.08 36.27
C LYS A 894 10.18 24.07 36.10
N ALA A 895 10.59 24.76 37.17
CA ALA A 895 11.70 25.71 37.11
C ALA A 895 13.08 25.06 36.85
N THR A 896 13.21 23.75 37.01
CA THR A 896 14.49 23.02 36.91
C THR A 896 14.40 21.75 36.05
N GLU A 897 13.35 21.61 35.26
CA GLU A 897 13.14 20.41 34.43
C GLU A 897 14.28 20.19 33.43
N ASP A 898 14.76 21.25 32.78
CA ASP A 898 15.85 21.19 31.81
C ASP A 898 17.23 20.93 32.44
N THR A 899 17.36 21.07 33.76
CA THR A 899 18.64 20.87 34.45
C THR A 899 18.84 19.43 34.94
N GLY A 900 17.80 18.59 34.86
CA GLY A 900 17.83 17.20 35.34
C GLY A 900 17.80 17.08 36.87
N TYR A 901 17.36 18.13 37.57
CA TYR A 901 17.20 18.13 39.02
C TYR A 901 15.81 17.63 39.42
N VAL A 902 15.78 16.84 40.49
CA VAL A 902 14.57 16.23 41.03
C VAL A 902 14.52 16.42 42.55
N LEU A 903 13.33 16.25 43.13
CA LEU A 903 13.13 16.23 44.58
C LEU A 903 13.91 15.07 45.20
N SER A 904 14.74 15.36 46.19
CA SER A 904 15.57 14.37 46.89
C SER A 904 15.74 14.73 48.36
N ILE A 905 16.35 13.83 49.13
CA ILE A 905 16.75 14.05 50.52
C ILE A 905 18.26 14.36 50.59
N SER A 906 18.65 15.23 51.51
CA SER A 906 20.08 15.58 51.67
C SER A 906 20.89 14.47 52.32
N GLU A 907 20.29 13.75 53.27
CA GLU A 907 20.92 12.71 54.10
C GLU A 907 19.89 11.62 54.43
N THR A 908 20.33 10.44 54.88
CA THR A 908 19.43 9.31 55.19
C THR A 908 18.88 9.33 56.62
N GLU A 909 19.18 10.37 57.39
CA GLU A 909 18.74 10.52 58.78
C GLU A 909 17.28 11.02 58.82
N THR A 910 16.52 10.59 59.84
CA THR A 910 15.22 11.18 60.17
C THR A 910 15.42 12.67 60.47
N ASP A 911 14.52 13.53 59.97
CA ASP A 911 14.58 15.01 60.01
C ASP A 911 15.54 15.69 59.03
N SER A 912 16.08 14.97 58.03
CA SER A 912 16.91 15.60 57.00
C SER A 912 16.10 16.53 56.08
N ASN A 913 16.70 17.62 55.62
CA ASN A 913 16.07 18.52 54.66
C ASN A 913 15.81 17.84 53.31
N LEU A 914 14.69 18.20 52.69
CA LEU A 914 14.48 17.97 51.27
C LEU A 914 15.28 19.00 50.48
N ILE A 915 15.83 18.56 49.35
CA ILE A 915 16.63 19.37 48.44
C ILE A 915 16.25 19.08 46.99
N GLN A 916 16.73 19.92 46.08
CA GLN A 916 16.85 19.51 44.68
C GLN A 916 18.23 18.93 44.41
N ALA A 917 18.30 17.74 43.84
CA ALA A 917 19.54 17.07 43.46
C ALA A 917 19.47 16.58 42.01
N PRO A 918 20.61 16.48 41.29
CA PRO A 918 20.64 15.82 39.99
C PRO A 918 20.09 14.39 40.11
N LEU A 919 19.31 13.97 39.11
CA LEU A 919 18.79 12.61 39.02
C LEU A 919 19.92 11.59 39.23
N ALA A 920 19.79 10.79 40.28
CA ALA A 920 20.74 9.74 40.56
C ALA A 920 20.39 8.50 39.72
N ASN A 921 21.39 7.62 39.49
CA ASN A 921 21.13 6.37 38.80
C ASN A 921 20.16 5.48 39.60
N GLU A 922 19.61 4.44 38.97
CA GLU A 922 18.56 3.59 39.56
C GLU A 922 18.93 2.88 40.87
N PHE A 923 20.22 2.82 41.23
CA PHE A 923 20.67 2.22 42.49
C PHE A 923 20.53 3.16 43.69
N PHE A 924 20.40 4.46 43.46
CA PHE A 924 20.14 5.44 44.52
C PHE A 924 18.63 5.67 44.62
N LEU A 925 18.10 5.51 45.83
CA LEU A 925 16.66 5.61 46.10
C LEU A 925 16.28 6.91 46.82
N THR A 926 17.25 7.79 47.07
CA THR A 926 17.07 9.05 47.81
C THR A 926 16.19 10.06 47.06
N ASP A 927 16.14 9.95 45.73
CA ASP A 927 15.36 10.79 44.81
C ASP A 927 14.09 10.09 44.31
N LYS A 928 13.76 8.92 44.86
CA LYS A 928 12.60 8.11 44.49
C LYS A 928 11.56 8.18 45.61
N TRP A 929 10.30 8.35 45.21
CA TRP A 929 9.19 8.56 46.13
C TRP A 929 8.05 7.58 45.85
N PHE A 930 7.37 7.15 46.90
CA PHE A 930 6.02 6.61 46.79
C PHE A 930 5.02 7.74 47.06
N VAL A 931 3.93 7.78 46.28
CA VAL A 931 2.88 8.80 46.39
C VAL A 931 1.58 8.07 46.69
N HIS A 932 1.16 8.13 47.95
CA HIS A 932 0.04 7.35 48.47
C HIS A 932 -1.16 8.24 48.73
N ILE A 933 -2.31 7.91 48.15
CA ILE A 933 -3.53 8.70 48.36
C ILE A 933 -4.08 8.45 49.77
N TYR A 934 -4.27 9.52 50.54
CA TYR A 934 -4.93 9.48 51.83
C TYR A 934 -6.44 9.58 51.65
N LYS A 935 -7.18 8.79 52.43
CA LYS A 935 -8.63 8.94 52.59
C LYS A 935 -9.03 8.88 54.06
N ASP A 936 -10.08 9.60 54.40
CA ASP A 936 -10.73 9.46 55.70
C ASP A 936 -11.40 8.07 55.80
N ALA A 937 -12.02 7.62 54.71
CA ALA A 937 -12.54 6.26 54.60
C ALA A 937 -12.45 5.71 53.16
N SER A 938 -12.20 4.42 53.01
CA SER A 938 -12.30 3.69 51.74
C SER A 938 -13.30 2.55 51.86
N LEU A 939 -14.37 2.61 51.07
CA LEU A 939 -15.41 1.59 50.94
C LEU A 939 -15.23 0.89 49.59
N ILE A 940 -14.85 -0.39 49.63
CA ILE A 940 -14.43 -1.16 48.46
C ILE A 940 -15.30 -2.41 48.33
N ALA A 941 -15.95 -2.58 47.19
CA ALA A 941 -16.68 -3.79 46.81
C ALA A 941 -16.31 -4.22 45.39
N PHE A 942 -16.54 -5.49 45.06
CA PHE A 942 -16.31 -6.01 43.69
C PHE A 942 -17.59 -6.48 43.01
N GLU A 943 -18.73 -6.35 43.69
CA GLU A 943 -20.06 -6.72 43.17
C GLU A 943 -21.10 -5.72 43.68
N SER A 944 -22.06 -5.36 42.83
CA SER A 944 -23.08 -4.35 43.14
C SER A 944 -23.89 -4.68 44.39
N THR A 945 -24.28 -5.95 44.54
CA THR A 945 -25.00 -6.47 45.71
C THR A 945 -24.23 -6.31 47.03
N ARG A 946 -22.90 -6.19 46.97
CA ARG A 946 -22.03 -6.02 48.15
C ARG A 946 -21.76 -4.55 48.48
N ALA A 947 -22.01 -3.64 47.54
CA ALA A 947 -21.83 -2.20 47.69
C ALA A 947 -23.09 -1.46 48.15
N GLU A 948 -24.26 -2.10 48.20
CA GLU A 948 -25.57 -1.46 48.46
C GLU A 948 -25.62 -0.61 49.73
N ALA A 949 -24.86 -0.96 50.78
CA ALA A 949 -24.80 -0.20 52.03
C ALA A 949 -23.86 1.00 51.99
N PHE A 950 -22.99 1.13 50.97
CA PHE A 950 -21.96 2.18 50.93
C PHE A 950 -22.53 3.59 50.92
N PRO A 951 -23.58 3.95 50.16
CA PRO A 951 -24.13 5.30 50.21
C PRO A 951 -24.61 5.72 51.60
N ALA A 952 -25.24 4.80 52.35
CA ALA A 952 -25.69 5.06 53.72
C ALA A 952 -24.51 5.21 54.68
N ILE A 953 -23.52 4.31 54.59
CA ILE A 953 -22.29 4.35 55.40
C ILE A 953 -21.50 5.64 55.12
N SER A 954 -21.33 6.01 53.85
CA SER A 954 -20.69 7.26 53.42
C SER A 954 -21.39 8.47 54.01
N GLN A 955 -22.73 8.48 54.08
CA GLN A 955 -23.48 9.57 54.69
C GLN A 955 -23.22 9.68 56.21
N THR A 956 -23.23 8.56 56.92
CA THR A 956 -22.91 8.50 58.36
C THR A 956 -21.47 8.91 58.67
N LEU A 957 -20.51 8.49 57.85
CA LEU A 957 -19.12 8.89 58.02
C LEU A 957 -18.94 10.40 57.79
N ASN A 958 -19.63 10.96 56.78
CA ASN A 958 -19.64 12.40 56.54
C ASN A 958 -20.20 13.20 57.73
N SER A 959 -21.27 12.75 58.39
CA SER A 959 -21.82 13.44 59.57
C SER A 959 -20.91 13.36 60.79
N MET A 960 -20.04 12.35 60.85
CA MET A 960 -18.97 12.22 61.85
C MET A 960 -17.73 13.11 61.56
N GLY A 961 -17.70 13.80 60.42
CA GLY A 961 -16.59 14.67 60.00
C GLY A 961 -15.50 13.98 59.18
N TYR A 962 -15.73 12.74 58.72
CA TYR A 962 -14.89 12.09 57.71
C TYR A 962 -15.38 12.51 56.33
N THR A 963 -14.70 13.46 55.71
CA THR A 963 -15.19 14.13 54.49
C THR A 963 -14.54 13.62 53.21
N ASP A 964 -13.33 13.06 53.28
CA ASP A 964 -12.63 12.51 52.12
C ASP A 964 -12.84 10.99 52.00
N ILE A 965 -14.01 10.59 51.50
CA ILE A 965 -14.44 9.20 51.41
C ILE A 965 -14.30 8.69 49.98
N PHE A 966 -13.56 7.59 49.80
CA PHE A 966 -13.58 6.79 48.57
C PHE A 966 -14.70 5.75 48.65
N ASP A 967 -15.60 5.76 47.68
CA ASP A 967 -16.73 4.83 47.56
C ASP A 967 -16.80 4.35 46.10
N ASN A 968 -16.53 3.07 45.88
CA ASN A 968 -16.49 2.50 44.52
C ASN A 968 -17.83 1.94 44.03
N SER A 969 -18.94 2.20 44.72
CA SER A 969 -20.26 1.67 44.37
C SER A 969 -20.75 2.07 42.96
N SER A 970 -20.28 3.21 42.44
CA SER A 970 -20.59 3.70 41.08
C SER A 970 -19.58 3.28 40.01
N THR A 971 -18.44 2.70 40.40
CA THR A 971 -17.29 2.39 39.51
C THR A 971 -16.92 0.90 39.48
N LEU A 972 -17.79 0.02 39.99
CA LEU A 972 -17.56 -1.42 40.12
C LEU A 972 -17.15 -2.15 38.83
N SER A 973 -17.52 -1.62 37.66
CA SER A 973 -17.21 -2.22 36.36
C SER A 973 -15.74 -2.10 35.95
N LEU A 974 -14.96 -1.22 36.59
CA LEU A 974 -13.58 -0.93 36.21
C LEU A 974 -12.57 -1.92 36.81
N GLY A 975 -12.97 -2.74 37.79
CA GLY A 975 -12.06 -3.59 38.56
C GLY A 975 -11.03 -2.79 39.37
N MET A 976 -10.31 -3.44 40.28
CA MET A 976 -9.19 -2.81 41.01
C MET A 976 -8.05 -3.82 41.18
N LEU A 977 -6.81 -3.36 41.00
CA LEU A 977 -5.62 -4.19 41.18
C LEU A 977 -5.32 -4.41 42.67
N ALA A 978 -4.61 -5.51 42.99
CA ALA A 978 -4.26 -5.86 44.37
C ALA A 978 -3.48 -4.76 45.09
N ASP A 979 -2.49 -4.16 44.42
CA ASP A 979 -1.67 -3.08 45.00
C ASP A 979 -2.48 -1.80 45.27
N GLU A 980 -3.48 -1.50 44.42
CA GLU A 980 -4.37 -0.36 44.61
C GLU A 980 -5.27 -0.58 45.83
N VAL A 981 -5.89 -1.75 45.93
CA VAL A 981 -6.76 -2.11 47.06
C VAL A 981 -5.95 -2.09 48.36
N LEU A 982 -4.75 -2.68 48.36
CA LEU A 982 -3.82 -2.64 49.50
C LEU A 982 -3.47 -1.20 49.91
N SER A 983 -3.03 -0.36 48.96
CA SER A 983 -2.70 1.04 49.21
C SER A 983 -3.88 1.81 49.81
N ARG A 984 -5.08 1.68 49.23
CA ARG A 984 -6.28 2.35 49.76
C ARG A 984 -6.63 1.87 51.16
N MET A 985 -6.53 0.58 51.45
CA MET A 985 -6.76 0.08 52.81
C MET A 985 -5.74 0.63 53.80
N SER A 986 -4.47 0.68 53.39
CA SER A 986 -3.30 1.09 54.19
C SER A 986 -3.27 2.58 54.53
N TYR A 987 -3.71 3.44 53.60
CA TYR A 987 -3.68 4.89 53.74
C TYR A 987 -5.06 5.51 53.98
N SER A 988 -6.03 4.68 54.39
CA SER A 988 -7.32 5.14 54.90
C SER A 988 -7.44 4.97 56.41
N ARG A 989 -8.02 5.96 57.10
CA ARG A 989 -8.32 5.81 58.55
C ARG A 989 -9.36 4.72 58.79
N ILE A 990 -10.37 4.64 57.92
CA ILE A 990 -11.40 3.60 57.94
C ILE A 990 -11.35 2.85 56.61
N ALA A 991 -11.28 1.54 56.63
CA ALA A 991 -11.37 0.71 55.43
C ALA A 991 -12.47 -0.34 55.60
N LEU A 992 -13.38 -0.44 54.63
CA LEU A 992 -14.40 -1.49 54.55
C LEU A 992 -14.28 -2.19 53.21
N ILE A 993 -14.11 -3.51 53.24
CA ILE A 993 -14.03 -4.32 52.03
C ILE A 993 -15.15 -5.35 52.03
N ARG A 994 -15.92 -5.38 50.95
CA ARG A 994 -17.03 -6.30 50.73
C ARG A 994 -16.75 -7.20 49.56
N THR A 995 -16.39 -8.46 49.86
CA THR A 995 -16.01 -9.43 48.83
C THR A 995 -16.16 -10.88 49.32
N HIS A 996 -15.77 -11.85 48.50
CA HIS A 996 -15.55 -13.23 48.91
C HIS A 996 -14.18 -13.38 49.59
N GLY A 997 -14.08 -14.35 50.52
CA GLY A 997 -12.83 -14.57 51.23
C GLY A 997 -12.81 -15.89 51.98
N ASN A 998 -11.67 -16.13 52.61
CA ASN A 998 -11.42 -17.22 53.53
C ASN A 998 -10.35 -16.78 54.57
N ALA A 999 -9.87 -17.72 55.38
CA ALA A 999 -8.86 -17.43 56.41
C ALA A 999 -7.56 -16.86 55.84
N SER A 1000 -7.19 -17.21 54.61
CA SER A 1000 -5.90 -16.89 53.99
C SER A 1000 -5.96 -15.70 53.02
N GLY A 1001 -7.13 -15.11 52.77
CA GLY A 1001 -7.22 -13.96 51.84
C GLY A 1001 -8.63 -13.57 51.41
N ILE A 1002 -8.68 -12.49 50.64
CA ILE A 1002 -9.89 -11.94 49.99
C ILE A 1002 -9.72 -11.92 48.47
N GLN A 1003 -10.81 -12.13 47.74
CA GLN A 1003 -10.83 -12.21 46.28
C GLN A 1003 -11.13 -10.84 45.65
N LEU A 1004 -10.50 -10.55 44.50
CA LEU A 1004 -10.72 -9.37 43.67
C LEU A 1004 -11.58 -9.70 42.43
N SER A 1005 -11.96 -8.68 41.66
CA SER A 1005 -12.84 -8.81 40.47
C SER A 1005 -12.27 -9.69 39.35
N ASP A 1006 -10.96 -9.77 39.23
CA ASP A 1006 -10.23 -10.59 38.23
C ASP A 1006 -9.98 -12.04 38.71
N ASN A 1007 -10.56 -12.44 39.85
CA ASN A 1007 -10.28 -13.68 40.58
C ASN A 1007 -8.89 -13.80 41.21
N SER A 1008 -8.08 -12.75 41.19
CA SER A 1008 -6.87 -12.69 42.01
C SER A 1008 -7.22 -12.54 43.50
N TYR A 1009 -6.22 -12.68 44.37
CA TYR A 1009 -6.40 -12.64 45.82
C TYR A 1009 -5.39 -11.71 46.47
N ILE A 1010 -5.85 -10.92 47.44
CA ILE A 1010 -4.98 -10.36 48.48
C ILE A 1010 -4.85 -11.43 49.56
N THR A 1011 -3.64 -11.96 49.67
CA THR A 1011 -3.34 -13.09 50.55
C THR A 1011 -2.65 -12.64 51.83
N GLN A 1012 -2.76 -13.47 52.87
CA GLN A 1012 -2.04 -13.29 54.12
C GLN A 1012 -0.52 -13.13 53.89
N SER A 1013 0.06 -13.94 53.00
CA SER A 1013 1.49 -13.88 52.68
C SER A 1013 1.91 -12.56 52.05
N MET A 1014 1.03 -11.90 51.29
CA MET A 1014 1.30 -10.56 50.75
C MET A 1014 1.38 -9.51 51.87
N LEU A 1015 0.55 -9.65 52.91
CA LEU A 1015 0.62 -8.76 54.08
C LEU A 1015 1.88 -9.01 54.90
N GLU A 1016 2.22 -10.27 55.16
CA GLU A 1016 3.40 -10.68 55.95
C GLU A 1016 4.73 -10.23 55.34
N GLN A 1017 4.79 -9.95 54.04
CA GLN A 1017 5.97 -9.38 53.39
C GLN A 1017 6.20 -7.90 53.77
N ASN A 1018 5.20 -7.23 54.35
CA ASN A 1018 5.19 -5.82 54.70
C ASN A 1018 5.15 -5.61 56.23
N VAL A 1019 6.12 -6.17 56.96
CA VAL A 1019 6.16 -6.13 58.43
C VAL A 1019 6.51 -4.73 58.96
N GLY A 1020 5.66 -4.18 59.84
CA GLY A 1020 5.99 -3.04 60.71
C GLY A 1020 5.13 -1.79 60.52
N ASP A 1021 4.83 -1.40 59.27
CA ASP A 1021 4.42 -0.01 59.00
C ASP A 1021 3.24 0.15 58.02
N TYR A 1022 2.72 -0.94 57.43
CA TYR A 1022 1.88 -0.89 56.24
C TYR A 1022 0.44 -0.39 56.49
N PHE A 1023 -0.14 -0.63 57.67
CA PHE A 1023 -1.49 -0.19 58.01
C PHE A 1023 -1.52 0.84 59.16
N LYS A 1024 -0.42 1.58 59.38
CA LYS A 1024 -0.31 2.56 60.48
C LYS A 1024 -1.34 3.69 60.41
N CYS A 1025 -1.87 4.01 59.22
CA CYS A 1025 -2.95 4.99 59.07
C CYS A 1025 -4.33 4.42 59.47
N THR A 1026 -4.49 3.10 59.37
CA THR A 1026 -5.78 2.41 59.47
C THR A 1026 -6.20 2.18 60.92
N GLU A 1027 -7.15 2.98 61.39
CA GLU A 1027 -7.73 2.88 62.71
C GLU A 1027 -8.74 1.73 62.81
N VAL A 1028 -9.54 1.56 61.77
CA VAL A 1028 -10.57 0.52 61.65
C VAL A 1028 -10.53 -0.09 60.27
N LEU A 1029 -10.36 -1.40 60.18
CA LEU A 1029 -10.50 -2.16 58.94
C LEU A 1029 -11.56 -3.25 59.10
N ILE A 1030 -12.51 -3.34 58.18
CA ILE A 1030 -13.58 -4.33 58.19
C ILE A 1030 -13.45 -5.21 56.95
N TYR A 1031 -13.11 -6.49 57.16
CA TYR A 1031 -13.23 -7.52 56.14
C TYR A 1031 -14.64 -8.10 56.16
N GLY A 1032 -15.56 -7.50 55.41
CA GLY A 1032 -16.87 -8.06 55.13
C GLY A 1032 -16.79 -9.21 54.12
N ALA A 1033 -16.17 -10.33 54.52
CA ALA A 1033 -15.98 -11.52 53.71
C ALA A 1033 -15.98 -12.78 54.59
N CYS A 1034 -16.27 -13.93 54.00
CA CYS A 1034 -16.37 -15.20 54.71
C CYS A 1034 -15.02 -15.60 55.35
N GLY A 1035 -15.04 -16.07 56.60
CA GLY A 1035 -13.91 -16.77 57.22
C GLY A 1035 -12.62 -15.96 57.42
N THR A 1036 -12.60 -14.64 57.21
CA THR A 1036 -11.40 -13.79 57.34
C THR A 1036 -10.84 -13.70 58.76
N ALA A 1037 -11.64 -14.09 59.76
CA ALA A 1037 -11.22 -14.23 61.16
C ALA A 1037 -11.45 -15.66 61.69
N LEU A 1038 -11.36 -16.68 60.83
CA LEU A 1038 -11.52 -18.09 61.22
C LEU A 1038 -10.53 -18.46 62.34
N GLY A 1039 -11.02 -19.11 63.40
CA GLY A 1039 -10.22 -19.44 64.59
C GLY A 1039 -10.05 -18.29 65.59
N GLY A 1040 -10.44 -17.06 65.21
CA GLY A 1040 -10.49 -15.88 66.07
C GLY A 1040 -9.15 -15.21 66.34
N ARG A 1041 -9.10 -14.37 67.39
CA ARG A 1041 -7.94 -13.53 67.73
C ARG A 1041 -6.74 -14.42 68.09
N GLY A 1042 -5.59 -14.13 67.51
CA GLY A 1042 -4.35 -14.89 67.69
C GLY A 1042 -4.26 -16.21 66.89
N ALA A 1043 -5.28 -16.54 66.08
CA ALA A 1043 -5.18 -17.62 65.11
C ALA A 1043 -4.53 -17.13 63.80
N ASP A 1044 -4.03 -18.06 63.02
CA ASP A 1044 -3.42 -17.83 61.69
C ASP A 1044 -4.53 -17.48 60.68
N ASN A 1045 -4.89 -16.20 60.60
CA ASN A 1045 -5.92 -15.68 59.71
C ASN A 1045 -5.64 -14.24 59.28
N LEU A 1046 -6.26 -13.84 58.17
CA LEU A 1046 -6.11 -12.52 57.56
C LEU A 1046 -6.32 -11.37 58.55
N ALA A 1047 -7.39 -11.41 59.36
CA ALA A 1047 -7.68 -10.34 60.31
C ALA A 1047 -6.59 -10.15 61.37
N GLN A 1048 -5.99 -11.24 61.86
CA GLN A 1048 -4.87 -11.17 62.80
C GLN A 1048 -3.60 -10.66 62.13
N THR A 1049 -3.28 -11.15 60.93
CA THR A 1049 -2.11 -10.70 60.18
C THR A 1049 -2.17 -9.20 59.88
N THR A 1050 -3.33 -8.67 59.49
CA THR A 1050 -3.51 -7.23 59.22
C THR A 1050 -3.23 -6.36 60.45
N VAL A 1051 -3.52 -6.87 61.66
CA VAL A 1051 -3.12 -6.20 62.92
C VAL A 1051 -1.62 -6.31 63.13
N ASP A 1052 -1.02 -7.48 62.90
CA ASP A 1052 0.41 -7.72 63.09
C ASP A 1052 1.28 -6.85 62.17
N VAL A 1053 0.72 -6.38 61.04
CA VAL A 1053 1.37 -5.47 60.09
C VAL A 1053 0.95 -3.99 60.23
N GLY A 1054 0.25 -3.65 61.32
CA GLY A 1054 0.13 -2.25 61.78
C GLY A 1054 -1.29 -1.68 61.90
N ALA A 1055 -2.34 -2.40 61.50
CA ALA A 1055 -3.71 -1.90 61.63
C ALA A 1055 -4.12 -1.87 63.11
N ARG A 1056 -4.78 -0.79 63.55
CA ARG A 1056 -5.14 -0.63 64.97
C ARG A 1056 -6.23 -1.59 65.40
N THR A 1057 -7.30 -1.68 64.60
CA THR A 1057 -8.45 -2.55 64.86
C THR A 1057 -8.92 -3.17 63.56
N VAL A 1058 -9.06 -4.50 63.53
CA VAL A 1058 -9.54 -5.24 62.37
C VAL A 1058 -10.75 -6.08 62.75
N ILE A 1059 -11.82 -6.01 61.97
CA ILE A 1059 -13.04 -6.81 62.14
C ILE A 1059 -13.15 -7.79 60.98
N GLY A 1060 -13.26 -9.08 61.30
CA GLY A 1060 -13.49 -10.14 60.30
C GLY A 1060 -14.53 -11.16 60.78
N PHE A 1061 -15.01 -12.00 59.87
CA PHE A 1061 -16.06 -12.99 60.16
C PHE A 1061 -15.46 -14.40 60.34
N GLN A 1062 -15.93 -15.14 61.34
CA GLN A 1062 -15.43 -16.51 61.61
C GLN A 1062 -16.00 -17.55 60.64
N ASN A 1063 -17.24 -17.32 60.17
CA ASN A 1063 -18.02 -18.28 59.39
C ASN A 1063 -18.45 -17.66 58.05
N THR A 1064 -19.16 -18.44 57.24
CA THR A 1064 -19.85 -17.95 56.05
C THR A 1064 -20.86 -16.86 56.44
N VAL A 1065 -20.79 -15.71 55.75
CA VAL A 1065 -21.71 -14.59 55.94
C VAL A 1065 -22.46 -14.30 54.65
N HIS A 1066 -23.78 -14.20 54.72
CA HIS A 1066 -24.61 -13.83 53.57
C HIS A 1066 -24.44 -12.32 53.27
N TYR A 1067 -24.37 -11.94 52.00
CA TYR A 1067 -24.03 -10.56 51.63
C TYR A 1067 -25.01 -9.53 52.23
N GLN A 1068 -26.33 -9.78 52.15
CA GLN A 1068 -27.33 -8.89 52.73
C GLN A 1068 -27.15 -8.69 54.23
N ALA A 1069 -26.98 -9.78 54.98
CA ALA A 1069 -26.82 -9.74 56.43
C ALA A 1069 -25.55 -8.97 56.84
N CYS A 1070 -24.49 -9.05 56.03
CA CYS A 1070 -23.28 -8.26 56.28
C CYS A 1070 -23.46 -6.78 55.91
N ASN A 1071 -24.20 -6.46 54.84
CA ASN A 1071 -24.51 -5.07 54.48
C ASN A 1071 -25.29 -4.40 55.63
N ASP A 1072 -26.37 -5.04 56.08
CA ASP A 1072 -27.20 -4.56 57.20
C ASP A 1072 -26.37 -4.38 58.48
N TRP A 1073 -25.45 -5.30 58.75
CA TRP A 1073 -24.54 -5.21 59.90
C TRP A 1073 -23.55 -4.06 59.78
N CYS A 1074 -22.93 -3.86 58.60
CA CYS A 1074 -21.98 -2.77 58.35
C CYS A 1074 -22.65 -1.41 58.51
N GLU A 1075 -23.85 -1.21 57.94
CA GLU A 1075 -24.62 0.02 58.07
C GLU A 1075 -24.93 0.32 59.54
N LYS A 1076 -25.48 -0.66 60.27
CA LYS A 1076 -25.75 -0.52 61.71
C LYS A 1076 -24.50 -0.28 62.52
N PHE A 1077 -23.37 -0.91 62.20
CA PHE A 1077 -22.11 -0.68 62.88
C PHE A 1077 -21.70 0.79 62.80
N PHE A 1078 -21.77 1.40 61.63
CA PHE A 1078 -21.40 2.81 61.46
C PHE A 1078 -22.41 3.76 62.11
N GLU A 1079 -23.72 3.49 62.08
CA GLU A 1079 -24.71 4.26 62.85
C GLU A 1079 -24.38 4.27 64.36
N TYR A 1080 -24.05 3.10 64.93
CA TYR A 1080 -23.64 3.03 66.33
C TYR A 1080 -22.29 3.69 66.58
N TYR A 1081 -21.36 3.55 65.64
CA TYR A 1081 -20.05 4.20 65.74
C TYR A 1081 -20.21 5.73 65.80
N GLU A 1082 -21.10 6.31 64.99
CA GLU A 1082 -21.48 7.73 65.04
C GLU A 1082 -22.00 8.14 66.41
N ASP A 1083 -23.04 7.48 66.91
CA ASP A 1083 -23.65 7.77 68.22
C ASP A 1083 -22.64 7.69 69.38
N TYR A 1084 -21.68 6.77 69.32
CA TYR A 1084 -20.75 6.48 70.42
C TYR A 1084 -19.43 7.27 70.38
N SER A 1085 -18.93 7.64 69.18
CA SER A 1085 -17.70 8.43 69.00
C SER A 1085 -17.78 9.86 69.53
N SER A 1086 -19.00 10.38 69.74
CA SER A 1086 -19.27 11.70 70.32
C SER A 1086 -19.09 11.79 71.85
N GLN A 1087 -18.77 10.68 72.54
CA GLN A 1087 -18.63 10.59 74.00
C GLN A 1087 -17.17 10.38 74.44
N SER A 1088 -16.66 11.18 75.38
CA SER A 1088 -15.23 11.36 75.69
C SER A 1088 -14.45 10.18 76.32
N GLU A 1089 -15.03 8.96 76.45
CA GLU A 1089 -14.39 7.83 77.17
C GLU A 1089 -14.61 6.43 76.54
N LYS A 1090 -14.90 6.29 75.24
CA LYS A 1090 -15.25 4.96 74.66
C LYS A 1090 -14.52 4.60 73.36
N THR A 1091 -14.17 3.31 73.24
CA THR A 1091 -13.38 2.70 72.14
C THR A 1091 -14.26 2.02 71.08
N ILE A 1092 -13.70 1.73 69.90
CA ILE A 1092 -14.32 0.90 68.82
C ILE A 1092 -14.88 -0.42 69.36
N LEU A 1093 -14.25 -0.97 70.40
CA LEU A 1093 -14.69 -2.17 71.10
C LEU A 1093 -16.11 -2.02 71.67
N ASN A 1094 -16.46 -0.85 72.20
CA ASN A 1094 -17.79 -0.60 72.77
C ASN A 1094 -18.88 -0.54 71.70
N ALA A 1095 -18.60 0.05 70.53
CA ALA A 1095 -19.50 0.00 69.38
C ALA A 1095 -19.70 -1.45 68.90
N CYS A 1096 -18.61 -2.23 68.84
CA CYS A 1096 -18.67 -3.66 68.51
C CYS A 1096 -19.48 -4.48 69.53
N PHE A 1097 -19.42 -4.17 70.83
CA PHE A 1097 -20.19 -4.86 71.87
C PHE A 1097 -21.68 -4.54 71.79
N GLU A 1098 -22.07 -3.32 71.45
CA GLU A 1098 -23.48 -2.93 71.38
C GLU A 1098 -24.14 -3.44 70.09
N THR A 1099 -23.40 -3.50 68.98
CA THR A 1099 -23.87 -4.14 67.74
C THR A 1099 -24.11 -5.65 67.91
N THR A 1100 -23.41 -6.34 68.82
CA THR A 1100 -23.71 -7.76 69.12
C THR A 1100 -25.12 -7.99 69.68
N LYS A 1101 -25.81 -6.94 70.18
CA LYS A 1101 -27.18 -7.06 70.69
C LYS A 1101 -28.23 -7.06 69.58
N PHE A 1102 -27.85 -6.66 68.36
CA PHE A 1102 -28.72 -6.72 67.19
C PHE A 1102 -28.61 -8.11 66.58
N TYR A 1103 -29.68 -8.89 66.75
CA TYR A 1103 -29.84 -10.19 66.11
C TYR A 1103 -29.70 -10.02 64.59
N LEU A 1104 -28.69 -10.64 63.97
CA LEU A 1104 -28.72 -10.90 62.54
C LEU A 1104 -29.93 -11.83 62.30
N PRO A 1105 -30.97 -11.40 61.55
CA PRO A 1105 -32.05 -12.31 61.22
C PRO A 1105 -31.47 -13.42 60.34
N THR A 1106 -31.59 -14.66 60.79
CA THR A 1106 -31.45 -15.79 59.88
C THR A 1106 -32.60 -15.70 58.89
N VAL A 1107 -32.28 -15.47 57.61
CA VAL A 1107 -33.27 -15.35 56.53
C VAL A 1107 -34.10 -16.64 56.46
N SER A 1108 -35.42 -16.50 56.62
CA SER A 1108 -36.40 -17.55 56.38
C SER A 1108 -36.78 -17.62 54.90
N GLU A 1109 -36.86 -18.86 54.39
CA GLU A 1109 -37.74 -19.33 53.32
C GLU A 1109 -37.79 -18.52 52.01
N THR A 1110 -36.94 -18.86 51.03
CA THR A 1110 -37.32 -19.54 49.77
C THR A 1110 -36.09 -19.68 48.87
N ILE A 1111 -35.76 -20.90 48.44
CA ILE A 1111 -35.28 -21.31 47.10
C ILE A 1111 -34.85 -22.79 47.22
N GLY A 1112 -35.36 -23.61 46.30
CA GLY A 1112 -35.20 -25.05 46.29
C GLY A 1112 -33.79 -25.53 45.93
N SER A 1113 -33.43 -26.63 46.58
CA SER A 1113 -32.56 -27.72 46.11
C SER A 1113 -31.28 -27.35 45.36
N ILE A 1114 -30.17 -27.21 46.09
CA ILE A 1114 -28.85 -27.69 45.62
C ILE A 1114 -28.09 -28.33 46.79
N ASN A 1115 -27.80 -29.62 46.62
CA ASN A 1115 -26.87 -30.55 47.30
C ASN A 1115 -26.50 -30.40 48.79
N GLU A 1116 -26.86 -31.45 49.51
CA GLU A 1116 -26.31 -31.89 50.78
C GLU A 1116 -24.80 -32.12 50.71
N SER A 1117 -24.01 -31.28 51.38
CA SER A 1117 -22.86 -31.73 52.19
C SER A 1117 -22.29 -30.57 53.01
N ILE A 1118 -22.12 -30.82 54.32
CA ILE A 1118 -21.41 -30.00 55.33
C ILE A 1118 -22.30 -28.94 56.04
N TYR A 1119 -23.19 -29.42 56.92
CA TYR A 1119 -23.67 -28.66 58.08
C TYR A 1119 -22.96 -29.16 59.34
N GLY A 1120 -22.14 -28.31 59.95
CA GLY A 1120 -21.63 -28.48 61.31
C GLY A 1120 -22.21 -27.39 62.21
N LYS A 1121 -23.17 -27.75 63.07
CA LYS A 1121 -23.78 -26.90 64.09
C LYS A 1121 -22.99 -27.09 65.40
N TYR A 1122 -22.61 -26.01 66.08
CA TYR A 1122 -22.29 -26.07 67.51
C TYR A 1122 -22.83 -24.83 68.24
N GLU A 1123 -23.84 -25.07 69.07
CA GLU A 1123 -24.20 -24.23 70.23
C GLU A 1123 -23.63 -24.95 71.46
N TYR A 1124 -22.98 -24.21 72.37
CA TYR A 1124 -22.56 -24.72 73.67
C TYR A 1124 -23.45 -24.10 74.75
N VAL A 1125 -24.08 -24.96 75.55
CA VAL A 1125 -24.88 -24.57 76.73
C VAL A 1125 -24.12 -25.08 77.94
N ASP A 1126 -23.70 -24.18 78.82
CA ASP A 1126 -23.21 -24.59 80.14
C ASP A 1126 -24.38 -24.82 81.10
N GLY A 1127 -24.17 -25.69 82.09
CA GLY A 1127 -25.19 -26.35 82.90
C GLY A 1127 -26.09 -25.47 83.78
N ASP A 1128 -26.07 -24.13 83.67
CA ASP A 1128 -26.93 -23.21 84.41
C ASP A 1128 -27.94 -22.41 83.55
N GLY A 1129 -27.95 -22.60 82.23
CA GLY A 1129 -28.95 -21.98 81.36
C GLY A 1129 -28.74 -20.50 81.06
N THR A 1130 -27.52 -19.96 81.25
CA THR A 1130 -27.19 -18.61 80.80
C THR A 1130 -26.70 -18.61 79.35
N LEU A 1131 -27.27 -17.76 78.50
CA LEU A 1131 -26.97 -17.65 77.07
C LEU A 1131 -25.60 -17.00 76.86
N VAL A 1132 -24.59 -17.79 76.44
CA VAL A 1132 -23.26 -17.29 76.07
C VAL A 1132 -23.23 -17.04 74.56
N SER A 1133 -23.22 -15.76 74.19
CA SER A 1133 -23.07 -15.15 72.86
C SER A 1133 -22.30 -15.99 71.81
N VAL A 1134 -22.95 -16.34 70.68
CA VAL A 1134 -22.27 -16.77 69.45
C VAL A 1134 -21.89 -15.50 68.68
N ARG A 1135 -20.65 -15.05 68.79
CA ARG A 1135 -20.14 -13.92 67.98
C ARG A 1135 -19.71 -14.46 66.61
N ASN A 1136 -20.45 -14.12 65.55
CA ASN A 1136 -20.12 -14.50 64.17
C ASN A 1136 -18.94 -13.70 63.57
N TYR A 1137 -18.44 -12.70 64.29
CA TYR A 1137 -17.30 -11.87 63.93
C TYR A 1137 -16.33 -11.73 65.10
N VAL A 1138 -15.09 -11.33 64.80
CA VAL A 1138 -14.03 -11.11 65.78
C VAL A 1138 -13.39 -9.76 65.53
N VAL A 1139 -13.12 -9.08 66.63
CA VAL A 1139 -12.28 -7.88 66.67
C VAL A 1139 -10.86 -8.32 67.02
N CYS A 1140 -9.92 -8.11 66.12
CA CYS A 1140 -8.50 -8.33 66.31
C CYS A 1140 -7.81 -6.97 66.56
N GLY A 1141 -6.95 -6.86 67.60
CA GLY A 1141 -6.17 -5.66 67.94
C GLY A 1141 -6.82 -4.73 68.99
N GLU A 1142 -5.99 -4.14 69.88
CA GLU A 1142 -6.32 -3.06 70.83
C GLU A 1142 -5.03 -2.33 71.26
N TYR A 1143 -4.80 -1.09 70.85
CA TYR A 1143 -3.73 -0.23 71.39
C TYR A 1143 -4.25 1.18 71.72
N GLU A 1144 -3.83 1.71 72.88
CA GLU A 1144 -3.88 3.14 73.19
C GLU A 1144 -2.73 3.84 72.43
N PHE A 1145 -3.05 4.92 71.71
CA PHE A 1145 -2.02 5.79 71.13
C PHE A 1145 -1.25 6.49 72.27
N PRO A 1146 0.07 6.70 72.16
CA PRO A 1146 0.79 7.64 73.01
C PRO A 1146 0.23 9.06 72.94
#